data_AF-A0A3M6WAS1-F1
#
_entry.id   AF-A0A3M6WAS1-F1
#
_cell.length_a   1.000
_cell.length_b   1.000
_cell.length_c   1.000
_cell.angle_alpha   90.00
_cell.angle_beta   90.00
_cell.angle_gamma   90.00
#
_symmetry.space_group_name_H-M   'P 1'
#
loop_
_entity.id
_entity.type
_entity.pdbx_description
1 polymer ?
#
loop_
_entity_poly.entity_id
_entity_poly.type
_entity_poly.pdbx_seq_one_letter_code
_entity_poly.pdbx_strand_id
1 'polypeptide(L)'
;MSQNPRTPQDSNGNHAEQLLRSTSRDEALEIAIKAAETSMQALKLSTDPNEKALLSTRFNQLLQEAEKIKFNPNWRQELKESTSSSVNQHGDSRISPPANRARRLKEPKSSRQLPNREQILLLKAGYLNGFKFPPWSNAPDPSEFELKDGETLYEYAVLPPRCTILLSRLMVRRDDSELTLSEFQEDVLDDWKRPHEALPPPTWFPGDRNHLGPSMTYSRKIDLVQDAATDCSVVASLCSGIARAERGHAKILRAVVYPYDDASGHPVMSKNGKYVVRMNFNGCYRKVVIDDRLPVSKTNRVIHVVDRHNPGLLWPALVEKAYLKVRGGYDFPGSNSGTDLWIITGWIPEQVFLQSDELEPDRFWKRVSSSFSYGDVLVTIGTGRMSPKTERELGLASEHDYSVLDLREIDGQRLLLIKNPWCEGTSWRGRFKREENHNQDVNIKTGEHGSEDVDSDVKPTQSSRDLLNADEELSPGTFWMDLDNVLQNFDSIYLNWNPGLFAHRQDLHFAWNLSASEQSYHKPRNRFASLTSHPQFAITPTKSGAVWILLWRHFKNTVQMDANEEEIASGGADIDLSGHISFAAFKSQGRRVMLAERYIEKGWFVDSPQTLLKLEECEAGVPYTIVPLEQDLLPTEHTFTLSIFSNAALTLTDATAKYQYARTLCSAWTKDTAGGNAHSPFYSTNPQFSIAVPRAMSISLLLEAANDELNVHVKLVHSNGLRIHAIRSRDIVFDSRD
;
A
#
# COMPACT_ATOMS: atom_id res chain seq x y z
N MET A 1 -58.33 9.00 -46.19
CA MET A 1 -57.36 7.92 -46.46
C MET A 1 -56.00 8.43 -46.03
N SER A 2 -55.60 8.14 -44.79
CA SER A 2 -54.48 8.80 -44.12
C SER A 2 -53.27 7.88 -44.08
N GLN A 3 -52.12 8.40 -44.54
CA GLN A 3 -50.82 7.73 -44.54
C GLN A 3 -50.32 7.48 -43.11
N ASN A 4 -49.66 6.34 -42.88
CA ASN A 4 -48.99 5.98 -41.63
C ASN A 4 -47.84 6.96 -41.29
N PRO A 5 -47.70 7.43 -40.03
CA PRO A 5 -46.49 8.11 -39.59
C PRO A 5 -45.41 7.07 -39.22
N ARG A 6 -44.21 7.24 -39.81
CA ARG A 6 -43.02 6.39 -39.56
C ARG A 6 -42.53 6.54 -38.12
N THR A 7 -42.02 5.44 -37.56
CA THR A 7 -41.43 5.33 -36.23
C THR A 7 -40.04 6.03 -36.13
N PRO A 8 -39.61 6.49 -34.94
CA PRO A 8 -38.37 7.28 -34.78
C PRO A 8 -37.06 6.53 -35.07
N GLN A 9 -37.09 5.20 -35.15
CA GLN A 9 -35.93 4.35 -35.47
C GLN A 9 -35.47 4.48 -36.94
N ASP A 10 -36.34 4.87 -37.87
CA ASP A 10 -35.96 5.11 -39.28
C ASP A 10 -35.08 6.36 -39.48
N SER A 11 -34.92 7.20 -38.45
CA SER A 11 -34.17 8.47 -38.54
C SER A 11 -32.66 8.35 -38.32
N ASN A 12 -32.19 7.27 -37.67
CA ASN A 12 -30.78 7.15 -37.28
C ASN A 12 -29.86 6.82 -38.47
N GLY A 13 -30.30 5.96 -39.38
CA GLY A 13 -29.53 5.65 -40.59
C GLY A 13 -29.43 6.83 -41.56
N ASN A 14 -30.45 7.70 -41.59
CA ASN A 14 -30.54 8.78 -42.57
C ASN A 14 -29.62 9.97 -42.22
N HIS A 15 -29.38 10.25 -40.94
CA HIS A 15 -28.54 11.40 -40.53
C HIS A 15 -27.04 11.19 -40.81
N ALA A 16 -26.49 10.05 -40.41
CA ALA A 16 -25.08 9.73 -40.61
C ALA A 16 -24.72 9.61 -42.11
N GLU A 17 -25.61 9.02 -42.92
CA GLU A 17 -25.43 8.96 -44.37
C GLU A 17 -25.47 10.36 -45.02
N GLN A 18 -26.32 11.27 -44.55
CA GLN A 18 -26.38 12.64 -45.05
C GLN A 18 -25.12 13.42 -44.70
N LEU A 19 -24.58 13.26 -43.49
CA LEU A 19 -23.32 13.87 -43.08
C LEU A 19 -22.14 13.40 -43.95
N LEU A 20 -22.08 12.10 -44.27
CA LEU A 20 -21.02 11.54 -45.13
C LEU A 20 -21.10 12.01 -46.59
N ARG A 21 -22.29 12.39 -47.07
CA ARG A 21 -22.51 12.90 -48.44
C ARG A 21 -22.32 14.41 -48.59
N SER A 22 -22.13 15.14 -47.49
CA SER A 22 -21.98 16.60 -47.49
C SER A 22 -20.72 17.07 -48.24
N THR A 23 -20.91 17.99 -49.19
CA THR A 23 -19.85 18.49 -50.08
C THR A 23 -19.12 19.71 -49.54
N SER A 24 -19.68 20.35 -48.51
CA SER A 24 -19.05 21.46 -47.79
C SER A 24 -19.22 21.33 -46.27
N ARG A 25 -18.39 22.09 -45.52
CA ARG A 25 -18.47 22.16 -44.06
C ARG A 25 -19.78 22.80 -43.59
N ASP A 26 -20.23 23.83 -44.28
CA ASP A 26 -21.44 24.56 -43.92
C ASP A 26 -22.69 23.67 -44.10
N GLU A 27 -22.73 22.88 -45.17
CA GLU A 27 -23.77 21.87 -45.40
C GLU A 27 -23.78 20.79 -44.31
N ALA A 28 -22.60 20.28 -43.92
CA ALA A 28 -22.48 19.29 -42.84
C ALA A 28 -22.95 19.85 -41.49
N LEU A 29 -22.58 21.11 -41.21
CA LEU A 29 -22.97 21.80 -39.98
C LEU A 29 -24.48 22.03 -39.93
N GLU A 30 -25.09 22.43 -41.06
CA GLU A 30 -26.54 22.61 -41.16
C GLU A 30 -27.29 21.29 -40.92
N ILE A 31 -26.80 20.17 -41.47
CA ILE A 31 -27.38 18.84 -41.26
C ILE A 31 -27.29 18.42 -39.79
N ALA A 32 -26.14 18.63 -39.12
CA ALA A 32 -25.94 18.32 -37.71
C ALA A 32 -26.83 19.17 -36.79
N ILE A 33 -26.92 20.48 -37.05
CA ILE A 33 -27.78 21.39 -36.29
C ILE A 33 -29.25 20.99 -36.44
N LYS A 34 -29.70 20.70 -37.67
CA LYS A 34 -31.09 20.31 -37.93
C LYS A 34 -31.46 18.99 -37.23
N ALA A 35 -30.53 18.04 -37.16
CA ALA A 35 -30.73 16.80 -36.40
C ALA A 35 -30.83 17.06 -34.90
N ALA A 36 -29.97 17.92 -34.35
CA ALA A 36 -30.03 18.33 -32.94
C ALA A 36 -31.35 19.04 -32.62
N GLU A 37 -31.81 19.96 -33.47
CA GLU A 37 -33.10 20.65 -33.31
C GLU A 37 -34.28 19.68 -33.33
N THR A 38 -34.26 18.69 -34.23
CA THR A 38 -35.29 17.66 -34.32
C THR A 38 -35.31 16.80 -33.04
N SER A 39 -34.13 16.42 -32.52
CA SER A 39 -34.01 15.68 -31.26
C SER A 39 -34.48 16.52 -30.06
N MET A 40 -34.24 17.84 -30.06
CA MET A 40 -34.73 18.75 -29.03
C MET A 40 -36.26 18.89 -29.08
N GLN A 41 -36.85 18.95 -30.27
CA GLN A 41 -38.31 19.00 -30.41
C GLN A 41 -38.95 17.70 -29.91
N ALA A 42 -38.39 16.54 -30.26
CA ALA A 42 -38.83 15.25 -29.74
C ALA A 42 -38.73 15.19 -28.20
N LEU A 43 -37.63 15.69 -27.62
CA LEU A 43 -37.44 15.76 -26.16
C LEU A 43 -38.52 16.62 -25.47
N LYS A 44 -38.93 17.73 -26.09
CA LYS A 44 -39.99 18.60 -25.55
C LYS A 44 -41.38 17.97 -25.61
N LEU A 45 -41.61 17.09 -26.59
CA LEU A 45 -42.90 16.42 -26.82
C LEU A 45 -43.04 15.10 -26.04
N SER A 46 -41.94 14.48 -25.63
CA SER A 46 -41.98 13.24 -24.85
C SER A 46 -42.45 13.48 -23.40
N THR A 47 -43.25 12.56 -22.88
CA THR A 47 -43.77 12.58 -21.50
C THR A 47 -43.17 11.47 -20.62
N ASP A 48 -42.44 10.50 -21.18
CA ASP A 48 -41.81 9.38 -20.47
C ASP A 48 -40.41 9.77 -19.93
N PRO A 49 -40.12 9.60 -18.63
CA PRO A 49 -38.80 9.87 -18.05
C PRO A 49 -37.63 9.14 -18.71
N ASN A 50 -37.81 7.88 -19.12
CA ASN A 50 -36.74 7.08 -19.73
C ASN A 50 -36.48 7.54 -21.17
N GLU A 51 -37.55 7.83 -21.92
CA GLU A 51 -37.47 8.38 -23.27
C GLU A 51 -36.85 9.79 -23.27
N LYS A 52 -37.17 10.62 -22.27
CA LYS A 52 -36.52 11.92 -22.07
C LYS A 52 -35.02 11.79 -21.79
N ALA A 53 -34.59 10.85 -20.96
CA ALA A 53 -33.17 10.64 -20.69
C ALA A 53 -32.42 10.23 -21.97
N LEU A 54 -33.02 9.37 -22.80
CA LEU A 54 -32.45 8.90 -24.05
C LEU A 54 -32.40 10.03 -25.11
N LEU A 55 -33.48 10.79 -25.28
CA LEU A 55 -33.55 11.93 -26.19
C LEU A 55 -32.63 13.09 -25.76
N SER A 56 -32.45 13.31 -24.45
CA SER A 56 -31.49 14.29 -23.92
C SER A 56 -30.05 13.88 -24.21
N THR A 57 -29.73 12.60 -24.03
CA THR A 57 -28.40 12.06 -24.38
C THR A 57 -28.13 12.21 -25.88
N ARG A 58 -29.10 11.86 -26.72
CA ARG A 58 -29.01 12.01 -28.18
C ARG A 58 -28.86 13.48 -28.61
N PHE A 59 -29.62 14.39 -28.01
CA PHE A 59 -29.49 15.82 -28.27
C PHE A 59 -28.09 16.34 -27.96
N ASN A 60 -27.52 15.97 -26.81
CA ASN A 60 -26.17 16.39 -26.42
C ASN A 60 -25.09 15.81 -27.35
N GLN A 61 -25.26 14.57 -27.83
CA GLN A 61 -24.35 13.97 -28.82
C GLN A 61 -24.37 14.73 -30.15
N LEU A 62 -25.56 15.03 -30.68
CA LEU A 62 -25.73 15.77 -31.94
C LEU A 62 -25.18 17.20 -31.83
N LEU A 63 -25.32 17.83 -30.66
CA LEU A 63 -24.75 19.16 -30.41
C LEU A 63 -23.21 19.12 -30.39
N GLN A 64 -22.61 18.12 -29.74
CA GLN A 64 -21.16 17.93 -29.75
C GLN A 64 -20.64 17.62 -31.16
N GLU A 65 -21.40 16.87 -31.96
CA GLU A 65 -21.05 16.59 -33.36
C GLU A 65 -21.08 17.87 -34.21
N ALA A 66 -22.10 18.72 -34.04
CA ALA A 66 -22.15 20.04 -34.67
C ALA A 66 -20.97 20.95 -34.25
N GLU A 67 -20.60 20.95 -32.96
CA GLU A 67 -19.43 21.69 -32.47
C GLU A 67 -18.12 21.18 -33.06
N LYS A 68 -17.94 19.85 -33.17
CA LYS A 68 -16.78 19.25 -33.81
C LYS A 68 -16.66 19.67 -35.27
N ILE A 69 -17.75 19.60 -36.04
CA ILE A 69 -17.77 20.07 -37.44
C ILE A 69 -17.41 21.56 -37.50
N LYS A 70 -17.92 22.38 -36.57
CA LYS A 70 -17.70 23.84 -36.52
C LYS A 70 -16.29 24.27 -36.14
N PHE A 71 -15.56 23.50 -35.33
CA PHE A 71 -14.23 23.90 -34.83
C PHE A 71 -13.06 23.05 -35.38
N ASN A 72 -13.31 21.84 -35.90
CA ASN A 72 -12.26 20.99 -36.46
C ASN A 72 -12.10 21.20 -37.98
N PRO A 73 -10.90 21.59 -38.49
CA PRO A 73 -10.64 21.70 -39.92
C PRO A 73 -10.58 20.32 -40.63
N ASN A 74 -10.33 19.23 -39.91
CA ASN A 74 -10.23 17.86 -40.44
C ASN A 74 -11.48 17.00 -40.15
N TRP A 75 -12.63 17.63 -39.90
CA TRP A 75 -13.88 16.99 -39.47
C TRP A 75 -14.32 15.78 -40.32
N ARG A 76 -13.96 15.73 -41.62
CA ARG A 76 -14.30 14.62 -42.53
C ARG A 76 -13.56 13.31 -42.25
N GLN A 77 -12.32 13.38 -41.75
CA GLN A 77 -11.51 12.20 -41.51
C GLN A 77 -11.99 11.47 -40.24
N GLU A 78 -12.29 12.23 -39.18
CA GLU A 78 -12.86 11.71 -37.94
C GLU A 78 -14.27 11.11 -38.13
N LEU A 79 -15.11 11.73 -38.97
CA LEU A 79 -16.44 11.20 -39.28
C LEU A 79 -16.35 9.81 -39.91
N LYS A 80 -15.41 9.59 -40.83
CA LYS A 80 -15.18 8.27 -41.45
C LYS A 80 -14.69 7.23 -40.44
N GLU A 81 -13.76 7.61 -39.56
CA GLU A 81 -13.21 6.73 -38.52
C GLU A 81 -14.27 6.29 -37.50
N SER A 82 -15.20 7.19 -37.14
CA SER A 82 -16.31 6.89 -36.23
C SER A 82 -17.39 5.95 -36.81
N THR A 83 -17.65 6.00 -38.12
CA THR A 83 -18.62 5.10 -38.78
C THR A 83 -18.03 3.75 -39.17
N SER A 84 -16.71 3.63 -39.35
CA SER A 84 -16.05 2.34 -39.59
C SER A 84 -16.02 1.41 -38.36
N SER A 85 -16.26 1.96 -37.16
CA SER A 85 -16.32 1.18 -35.91
C SER A 85 -17.72 0.61 -35.60
N SER A 86 -18.73 0.84 -36.45
CA SER A 86 -20.14 0.55 -36.13
C SER A 86 -20.76 -0.69 -36.82
N VAL A 87 -20.00 -1.48 -37.60
CA VAL A 87 -20.60 -2.62 -38.35
C VAL A 87 -20.53 -3.97 -37.61
N ASN A 88 -19.79 -4.10 -36.50
CA ASN A 88 -19.71 -5.34 -35.71
C ASN A 88 -20.26 -5.21 -34.28
N GLN A 89 -21.53 -4.80 -34.13
CA GLN A 89 -22.25 -4.95 -32.86
C GLN A 89 -23.70 -5.38 -33.10
N HIS A 90 -23.93 -6.69 -33.15
CA HIS A 90 -25.19 -7.25 -32.70
C HIS A 90 -24.96 -7.90 -31.33
N GLY A 91 -25.62 -7.34 -30.31
CA GLY A 91 -25.86 -7.96 -29.02
C GLY A 91 -24.72 -7.89 -28.02
N ASP A 92 -24.57 -6.76 -27.32
CA ASP A 92 -24.36 -6.82 -25.87
C ASP A 92 -24.63 -5.46 -25.20
N SER A 93 -25.53 -5.44 -24.23
CA SER A 93 -25.91 -4.25 -23.47
C SER A 93 -24.82 -3.89 -22.46
N ARG A 94 -23.77 -3.21 -22.94
CA ARG A 94 -22.76 -2.55 -22.10
C ARG A 94 -23.36 -1.29 -21.46
N ILE A 95 -23.74 -1.36 -20.19
CA ILE A 95 -23.80 -0.19 -19.33
C ILE A 95 -22.37 0.03 -18.81
N SER A 96 -21.51 0.61 -19.64
CA SER A 96 -20.31 1.26 -19.15
C SER A 96 -20.71 2.69 -18.76
N PRO A 97 -20.48 3.13 -17.50
CA PRO A 97 -20.67 4.54 -17.19
C PRO A 97 -19.72 5.35 -18.09
N PRO A 98 -20.13 6.53 -18.59
CA PRO A 98 -19.25 7.36 -19.39
C PRO A 98 -18.01 7.70 -18.55
N ALA A 99 -16.83 7.64 -19.17
CA ALA A 99 -15.57 8.04 -18.58
C ALA A 99 -15.64 9.52 -18.15
N ASN A 100 -16.15 9.77 -16.94
CA ASN A 100 -15.90 11.01 -16.22
C ASN A 100 -14.38 11.13 -16.16
N ARG A 101 -13.80 12.16 -16.78
CA ARG A 101 -12.39 12.51 -16.58
C ARG A 101 -12.14 12.51 -15.07
N ALA A 102 -11.47 11.48 -14.58
CA ALA A 102 -11.33 11.25 -13.14
C ALA A 102 -10.71 12.51 -12.53
N ARG A 103 -11.45 13.16 -11.62
CA ARG A 103 -11.01 14.39 -10.98
C ARG A 103 -9.71 14.10 -10.25
N ARG A 104 -8.61 14.75 -10.64
CA ARG A 104 -7.33 14.60 -9.95
C ARG A 104 -7.45 15.18 -8.54
N LEU A 105 -7.49 14.31 -7.54
CA LEU A 105 -7.48 14.72 -6.13
C LEU A 105 -6.10 15.29 -5.77
N LYS A 106 -6.09 16.25 -4.85
CA LYS A 106 -4.88 16.93 -4.39
C LYS A 106 -4.52 16.41 -3.01
N GLU A 107 -3.32 15.86 -2.87
CA GLU A 107 -2.79 15.42 -1.58
C GLU A 107 -2.77 16.59 -0.56
N PRO A 108 -3.31 16.40 0.66
CA PRO A 108 -3.23 17.39 1.72
C PRO A 108 -1.81 17.46 2.28
N LYS A 109 -1.33 18.68 2.50
CA LYS A 109 -0.04 18.93 3.18
C LYS A 109 -0.28 19.06 4.69
N SER A 110 0.68 18.60 5.49
CA SER A 110 0.65 18.83 6.93
C SER A 110 0.54 20.32 7.22
N SER A 111 -0.47 20.71 8.01
CA SER A 111 -0.69 22.12 8.39
C SER A 111 0.17 22.55 9.59
N ARG A 112 0.88 21.60 10.22
CA ARG A 112 1.66 21.83 11.44
C ARG A 112 3.06 22.31 11.09
N GLN A 113 3.50 23.40 11.73
CA GLN A 113 4.88 23.84 11.66
C GLN A 113 5.76 22.90 12.48
N LEU A 114 6.80 22.34 11.86
CA LEU A 114 7.69 21.38 12.49
C LEU A 114 8.66 22.09 13.45
N PRO A 115 8.70 21.73 14.75
CA PRO A 115 9.72 22.21 15.67
C PRO A 115 11.13 21.74 15.25
N ASN A 116 12.17 22.48 15.66
CA ASN A 116 13.57 22.15 15.32
C ASN A 116 13.96 20.70 15.67
N ARG A 117 13.47 20.17 16.80
CA ARG A 117 13.74 18.78 17.21
C ARG A 117 13.23 17.75 16.17
N GLU A 118 12.08 18.01 15.57
CA GLU A 118 11.45 17.12 14.58
C GLU A 118 12.14 17.27 13.22
N GLN A 119 12.55 18.48 12.87
CA GLN A 119 13.38 18.71 11.68
C GLN A 119 14.73 17.97 11.77
N ILE A 120 15.40 18.01 12.93
CA ILE A 120 16.64 17.26 13.17
C ILE A 120 16.38 15.75 13.07
N LEU A 121 15.29 15.25 13.64
CA LEU A 121 14.91 13.85 13.56
C LEU A 121 14.75 13.42 12.09
N LEU A 122 14.01 14.18 11.29
CA LEU A 122 13.82 13.92 9.86
C LEU A 122 15.11 13.99 9.05
N LEU A 123 16.00 14.93 9.38
CA LEU A 123 17.31 15.04 8.71
C LEU A 123 18.17 13.80 8.98
N LYS A 124 18.24 13.35 10.25
CA LYS A 124 18.97 12.14 10.65
C LYS A 124 18.39 10.88 10.02
N ALA A 125 17.06 10.76 10.02
CA ALA A 125 16.35 9.62 9.42
C ALA A 125 16.51 9.55 7.88
N GLY A 126 17.08 10.58 7.25
CA GLY A 126 17.45 10.56 5.84
C GLY A 126 18.76 9.83 5.54
N TYR A 127 19.52 9.42 6.54
CA TYR A 127 20.73 8.63 6.35
C TYR A 127 20.42 7.15 6.53
N LEU A 128 20.54 6.36 5.46
CA LEU A 128 20.16 4.94 5.42
C LEU A 128 21.06 4.22 4.42
N ASN A 129 21.56 3.03 4.78
CA ASN A 129 22.43 2.17 3.97
C ASN A 129 23.67 2.90 3.39
N GLY A 130 24.29 3.79 4.17
CA GLY A 130 25.42 4.62 3.69
C GLY A 130 25.02 5.77 2.74
N PHE A 131 23.75 5.90 2.40
CA PHE A 131 23.23 6.95 1.51
C PHE A 131 22.54 8.07 2.27
N LYS A 132 22.60 9.27 1.71
CA LYS A 132 21.85 10.44 2.18
C LYS A 132 20.67 10.72 1.25
N PHE A 133 19.47 10.67 1.81
CA PHE A 133 18.20 10.93 1.14
C PHE A 133 17.58 12.22 1.71
N PRO A 134 17.90 13.39 1.12
CA PRO A 134 17.37 14.66 1.61
C PRO A 134 15.85 14.74 1.41
N PRO A 135 15.13 15.47 2.29
CA PRO A 135 13.71 15.74 2.08
C PRO A 135 13.43 16.38 0.71
N TRP A 136 12.32 16.00 0.10
CA TRP A 136 11.86 16.51 -1.17
C TRP A 136 11.26 17.91 -0.99
N SER A 137 11.95 18.91 -1.55
CA SER A 137 11.45 20.29 -1.56
C SER A 137 10.65 20.57 -2.83
N ASN A 138 11.27 20.41 -4.00
CA ASN A 138 10.71 20.70 -5.32
C ASN A 138 11.19 19.69 -6.36
N ALA A 139 10.53 19.68 -7.52
CA ALA A 139 11.00 18.93 -8.68
C ALA A 139 12.40 19.41 -9.13
N PRO A 140 13.30 18.51 -9.55
CA PRO A 140 14.59 18.87 -10.12
C PRO A 140 14.42 19.74 -11.38
N ASP A 141 15.34 20.67 -11.61
CA ASP A 141 15.37 21.46 -12.85
C ASP A 141 15.76 20.55 -14.04
N PRO A 142 15.16 20.70 -15.24
CA PRO A 142 15.51 19.91 -16.41
C PRO A 142 17.01 19.90 -16.76
N SER A 143 17.71 21.01 -16.49
CA SER A 143 19.16 21.11 -16.71
C SER A 143 20.00 20.18 -15.83
N GLU A 144 19.45 19.62 -14.75
CA GLU A 144 20.13 18.59 -13.94
C GLU A 144 20.37 17.27 -14.71
N PHE A 145 19.68 17.07 -15.83
CA PHE A 145 19.69 15.83 -16.63
C PHE A 145 20.36 15.97 -18.00
N GLU A 146 20.87 17.15 -18.30
CA GLU A 146 21.62 17.44 -19.51
C GLU A 146 23.09 17.05 -19.33
N LEU A 147 23.72 16.55 -20.39
CA LEU A 147 25.16 16.25 -20.42
C LEU A 147 25.88 17.43 -21.05
N LYS A 148 26.79 18.08 -20.31
CA LYS A 148 27.58 19.20 -20.83
C LYS A 148 28.83 18.69 -21.55
N ASP A 149 29.36 19.51 -22.45
CA ASP A 149 30.58 19.19 -23.19
C ASP A 149 31.75 18.90 -22.25
N GLY A 150 32.34 17.71 -22.38
CA GLY A 150 33.46 17.25 -21.56
C GLY A 150 33.11 16.66 -20.19
N GLU A 151 31.82 16.63 -19.80
CA GLU A 151 31.38 15.88 -18.62
C GLU A 151 31.25 14.38 -18.94
N THR A 152 31.58 13.54 -17.97
CA THR A 152 31.31 12.10 -18.03
C THR A 152 29.86 11.82 -17.63
N LEU A 153 29.35 10.65 -18.02
CA LEU A 153 28.05 10.20 -17.53
C LEU A 153 28.04 10.13 -15.99
N TYR A 154 26.88 10.39 -15.42
CA TYR A 154 26.66 10.36 -13.99
C TYR A 154 26.88 8.95 -13.47
N GLU A 155 27.73 8.84 -12.46
CA GLU A 155 27.94 7.66 -11.65
C GLU A 155 27.69 8.05 -10.21
N TYR A 156 26.80 7.30 -9.57
CA TYR A 156 26.51 7.56 -8.17
C TYR A 156 27.61 6.95 -7.32
N ALA A 157 28.43 7.76 -6.65
CA ALA A 157 29.40 7.26 -5.65
C ALA A 157 28.72 7.07 -4.28
N VAL A 158 28.95 5.91 -3.63
CA VAL A 158 28.72 5.77 -2.19
C VAL A 158 29.68 6.73 -1.51
N LEU A 159 29.16 7.63 -0.66
CA LEU A 159 30.04 8.51 0.10
C LEU A 159 30.80 7.64 1.11
N PRO A 160 32.15 7.60 1.10
CA PRO A 160 32.86 7.02 2.22
C PRO A 160 32.51 7.86 3.46
N PRO A 161 32.09 7.23 4.57
CA PRO A 161 31.82 7.97 5.79
C PRO A 161 33.07 8.78 6.17
N ARG A 162 32.89 10.07 6.43
CA ARG A 162 33.96 11.05 6.71
C ARG A 162 34.73 10.82 8.04
N CYS A 163 34.79 9.59 8.53
CA CYS A 163 35.62 9.16 9.64
C CYS A 163 36.13 7.74 9.38
N THR A 164 37.20 7.57 8.58
CA THR A 164 38.15 6.45 8.75
C THR A 164 39.32 6.56 7.76
N ILE A 165 40.46 7.05 8.26
CA ILE A 165 41.78 6.84 7.62
C ILE A 165 42.28 5.38 7.84
N LEU A 166 41.48 4.51 8.48
CA LEU A 166 41.85 3.14 8.83
C LEU A 166 41.15 2.02 8.04
N LEU A 167 40.01 2.29 7.38
CA LEU A 167 39.27 1.26 6.61
C LEU A 167 39.86 0.92 5.23
N SER A 168 40.85 1.66 4.74
CA SER A 168 41.40 1.47 3.39
C SER A 168 42.33 0.25 3.22
N ARG A 169 42.39 -0.68 4.19
CA ARG A 169 43.33 -1.81 4.15
C ARG A 169 42.73 -3.21 4.24
N LEU A 170 41.43 -3.37 4.48
CA LEU A 170 40.81 -4.71 4.61
C LEU A 170 39.66 -5.02 3.63
N MET A 171 39.14 -4.04 2.88
CA MET A 171 38.19 -4.28 1.78
C MET A 171 38.83 -3.91 0.44
N VAL A 172 39.62 -4.82 -0.11
CA VAL A 172 39.97 -4.79 -1.53
C VAL A 172 38.98 -5.70 -2.25
N ARG A 173 37.78 -5.22 -2.61
CA ARG A 173 36.97 -5.69 -3.77
C ARG A 173 35.87 -4.67 -4.17
N ARG A 174 35.90 -4.30 -5.46
CA ARG A 174 34.87 -3.64 -6.32
C ARG A 174 34.44 -2.21 -5.98
N ASP A 175 34.17 -1.45 -7.04
CA ASP A 175 33.80 -0.04 -7.01
C ASP A 175 32.74 0.28 -5.94
N ASP A 176 33.02 1.30 -5.11
CA ASP A 176 32.15 1.85 -4.06
C ASP A 176 30.85 2.50 -4.64
N SER A 177 30.27 1.99 -5.74
CA SER A 177 29.13 2.61 -6.44
C SER A 177 27.94 1.68 -6.68
N GLU A 178 28.10 0.38 -6.43
CA GLU A 178 27.13 -0.65 -6.80
C GLU A 178 26.26 -1.07 -5.61
N LEU A 179 25.00 -1.44 -5.90
CA LEU A 179 24.08 -1.92 -4.86
C LEU A 179 24.39 -3.39 -4.55
N THR A 180 24.26 -3.78 -3.29
CA THR A 180 24.49 -5.16 -2.85
C THR A 180 23.58 -6.14 -3.59
N LEU A 181 24.15 -7.26 -4.02
CA LEU A 181 23.46 -8.37 -4.67
C LEU A 181 23.50 -9.60 -3.75
N SER A 182 22.54 -10.51 -3.87
CA SER A 182 22.59 -11.80 -3.18
C SER A 182 23.68 -12.69 -3.79
N GLU A 183 24.13 -13.73 -3.07
CA GLU A 183 25.14 -14.69 -3.57
C GLU A 183 24.73 -15.27 -4.94
N PHE A 184 23.46 -15.64 -5.09
CA PHE A 184 22.92 -16.13 -6.36
C PHE A 184 22.98 -15.08 -7.49
N GLN A 185 22.65 -13.82 -7.18
CA GLN A 185 22.69 -12.72 -8.15
C GLN A 185 24.13 -12.41 -8.58
N GLU A 186 25.10 -12.44 -7.66
CA GLU A 186 26.52 -12.27 -7.96
C GLU A 186 27.05 -13.38 -8.87
N ASP A 187 26.65 -14.63 -8.62
CA ASP A 187 27.06 -15.79 -9.41
C ASP A 187 26.63 -15.68 -10.87
N VAL A 188 25.44 -15.11 -11.11
CA VAL A 188 24.90 -14.92 -12.47
C VAL A 188 25.23 -13.55 -13.07
N LEU A 189 25.82 -12.62 -12.32
CA LEU A 189 26.19 -11.29 -12.80
C LEU A 189 27.30 -11.39 -13.86
N ASP A 190 27.12 -10.64 -14.94
CA ASP A 190 28.17 -10.27 -15.90
C ASP A 190 28.82 -8.96 -15.43
N ASP A 191 28.05 -7.85 -15.49
CA ASP A 191 28.50 -6.51 -15.11
C ASP A 191 27.32 -5.54 -14.90
N TRP A 192 27.57 -4.36 -14.32
CA TRP A 192 26.64 -3.25 -14.25
C TRP A 192 26.73 -2.37 -15.51
N LYS A 193 25.78 -2.53 -16.42
CA LYS A 193 25.86 -1.89 -17.75
C LYS A 193 24.85 -0.78 -17.94
N ARG A 194 25.17 0.19 -18.79
CA ARG A 194 24.28 1.29 -19.15
C ARG A 194 23.09 0.78 -19.99
N PRO A 195 21.98 1.54 -20.10
CA PRO A 195 20.76 1.05 -20.75
C PRO A 195 20.93 0.55 -22.20
N HIS A 196 21.85 1.14 -22.97
CA HIS A 196 22.09 0.74 -24.36
C HIS A 196 22.77 -0.63 -24.50
N GLU A 197 23.48 -1.07 -23.46
CA GLU A 197 24.11 -2.39 -23.38
C GLU A 197 23.23 -3.37 -22.60
N ALA A 198 22.48 -2.88 -21.61
CA ALA A 198 21.64 -3.67 -20.72
C ALA A 198 20.29 -4.06 -21.35
N LEU A 199 19.71 -3.21 -22.20
CA LEU A 199 18.34 -3.37 -22.71
C LEU A 199 18.29 -3.51 -24.25
N PRO A 200 17.44 -4.40 -24.80
CA PRO A 200 16.74 -5.49 -24.09
C PRO A 200 17.75 -6.46 -23.44
N PRO A 201 17.38 -7.18 -22.36
CA PRO A 201 18.28 -8.10 -21.68
C PRO A 201 18.88 -9.08 -22.70
N PRO A 202 20.23 -9.13 -22.83
CA PRO A 202 20.89 -9.88 -23.91
C PRO A 202 20.49 -11.36 -23.99
N THR A 203 20.15 -11.94 -22.85
CA THR A 203 19.89 -13.37 -22.72
C THR A 203 18.42 -13.75 -22.90
N TRP A 204 17.49 -12.79 -22.83
CA TRP A 204 16.08 -12.97 -23.20
C TRP A 204 15.80 -12.70 -24.68
N PHE A 205 16.64 -11.91 -25.35
CA PHE A 205 16.49 -11.53 -26.75
C PHE A 205 17.77 -11.80 -27.56
N PRO A 206 18.01 -13.07 -27.97
CA PRO A 206 19.19 -13.44 -28.75
C PRO A 206 19.13 -13.04 -30.25
N GLY A 207 18.10 -12.31 -30.69
CA GLY A 207 17.91 -11.88 -32.08
C GLY A 207 18.60 -10.56 -32.46
N ASP A 208 18.37 -10.07 -33.69
CA ASP A 208 18.93 -8.80 -34.18
C ASP A 208 18.42 -7.60 -33.36
N ARG A 209 19.36 -6.85 -32.76
CA ARG A 209 19.11 -5.75 -31.80
C ARG A 209 19.00 -4.38 -32.47
N ASN A 210 19.18 -4.28 -33.78
CA ASN A 210 19.31 -3.00 -34.51
C ASN A 210 18.13 -2.02 -34.38
N HIS A 211 16.98 -2.44 -33.82
CA HIS A 211 15.79 -1.61 -33.59
C HIS A 211 15.21 -1.67 -32.16
N LEU A 212 15.88 -2.36 -31.24
CA LEU A 212 15.43 -2.54 -29.85
C LEU A 212 16.42 -1.84 -28.92
N GLY A 213 16.28 -0.52 -28.80
CA GLY A 213 17.05 0.29 -27.87
C GLY A 213 16.27 0.57 -26.57
N PRO A 214 16.94 1.09 -25.52
CA PRO A 214 16.27 1.51 -24.30
C PRO A 214 15.24 2.60 -24.61
N SER A 215 14.05 2.49 -24.02
CA SER A 215 12.94 3.41 -24.23
C SER A 215 12.22 3.73 -22.92
N MET A 216 11.62 4.92 -22.86
CA MET A 216 10.71 5.30 -21.77
C MET A 216 9.23 5.23 -22.17
N THR A 217 8.97 5.04 -23.46
CA THR A 217 7.62 5.01 -24.03
C THR A 217 7.20 3.59 -24.33
N TYR A 218 5.90 3.35 -24.27
CA TYR A 218 5.28 2.07 -24.60
C TYR A 218 4.06 2.32 -25.49
N SER A 219 3.82 1.43 -26.44
CA SER A 219 2.67 1.45 -27.35
C SER A 219 1.69 0.31 -27.10
N ARG A 220 2.14 -0.75 -26.43
CA ARG A 220 1.35 -1.92 -26.02
C ARG A 220 1.09 -1.88 -24.52
N LYS A 221 0.12 -2.67 -24.07
CA LYS A 221 -0.14 -2.91 -22.64
C LYS A 221 1.13 -3.40 -21.95
N ILE A 222 1.47 -2.83 -20.80
CA ILE A 222 2.70 -3.21 -20.09
C ILE A 222 2.45 -4.53 -19.34
N ASP A 223 3.35 -5.50 -19.49
CA ASP A 223 3.32 -6.77 -18.75
C ASP A 223 4.61 -6.95 -17.94
N LEU A 224 4.66 -6.29 -16.77
CA LEU A 224 5.84 -6.36 -15.90
C LEU A 224 5.97 -7.73 -15.25
N VAL A 225 7.19 -8.24 -15.22
CA VAL A 225 7.57 -9.48 -14.54
C VAL A 225 8.99 -9.44 -13.98
N GLN A 226 9.27 -10.34 -13.05
CA GLN A 226 10.57 -10.56 -12.44
C GLN A 226 11.01 -12.01 -12.52
N ASP A 227 12.31 -12.24 -12.41
CA ASP A 227 12.92 -13.56 -12.52
C ASP A 227 13.87 -13.91 -11.36
N ALA A 228 15.09 -13.33 -11.32
CA ALA A 228 16.11 -13.65 -10.33
C ALA A 228 16.09 -12.74 -9.08
N ALA A 229 15.13 -11.81 -9.01
CA ALA A 229 14.93 -10.93 -7.86
C ALA A 229 13.76 -11.41 -6.99
N THR A 230 13.93 -11.24 -5.68
CA THR A 230 13.00 -11.66 -4.61
C THR A 230 12.05 -10.53 -4.19
N ASP A 231 11.86 -9.51 -5.02
CA ASP A 231 11.11 -8.27 -4.76
C ASP A 231 9.70 -8.29 -5.38
N CYS A 232 8.99 -9.43 -5.26
CA CYS A 232 7.64 -9.62 -5.82
C CYS A 232 6.63 -8.53 -5.45
N SER A 233 6.69 -8.07 -4.22
CA SER A 233 5.87 -7.00 -3.69
C SER A 233 6.08 -5.67 -4.43
N VAL A 234 7.30 -5.38 -4.88
CA VAL A 234 7.64 -4.16 -5.63
C VAL A 234 7.05 -4.24 -7.04
N VAL A 235 7.23 -5.36 -7.74
CA VAL A 235 6.71 -5.54 -9.10
C VAL A 235 5.18 -5.61 -9.10
N ALA A 236 4.56 -6.27 -8.13
CA ALA A 236 3.12 -6.26 -7.92
C ALA A 236 2.58 -4.83 -7.69
N SER A 237 3.31 -4.02 -6.91
CA SER A 237 3.00 -2.61 -6.67
C SER A 237 3.02 -1.79 -7.96
N LEU A 238 4.06 -1.94 -8.78
CA LEU A 238 4.16 -1.28 -10.09
C LEU A 238 3.02 -1.69 -11.03
N CYS A 239 2.69 -2.98 -11.08
CA CYS A 239 1.57 -3.50 -11.86
C CYS A 239 0.24 -2.85 -11.47
N SER A 240 -0.01 -2.64 -10.17
CA SER A 240 -1.26 -2.03 -9.69
C SER A 240 -1.37 -0.56 -10.15
N GLY A 241 -0.25 0.18 -10.10
CA GLY A 241 -0.18 1.56 -10.57
C GLY A 241 -0.36 1.69 -12.08
N ILE A 242 0.20 0.75 -12.85
CA ILE A 242 0.01 0.64 -14.30
C ILE A 242 -1.45 0.35 -14.63
N ALA A 243 -2.05 -0.68 -14.02
CA ALA A 243 -3.43 -1.07 -14.27
C ALA A 243 -4.41 0.08 -13.99
N ARG A 244 -4.13 0.87 -12.94
CA ARG A 244 -4.88 2.10 -12.67
C ARG A 244 -4.73 3.14 -13.80
N ALA A 245 -3.53 3.34 -14.34
CA ALA A 245 -3.32 4.27 -15.45
C ALA A 245 -3.99 3.78 -16.76
N GLU A 246 -3.95 2.46 -17.03
CA GLU A 246 -4.60 1.83 -18.18
C GLU A 246 -6.13 1.96 -18.13
N ARG A 247 -6.71 1.99 -16.93
CA ARG A 247 -8.14 2.33 -16.71
C ARG A 247 -8.46 3.83 -16.88
N GLY A 248 -7.50 4.65 -17.33
CA GLY A 248 -7.71 6.06 -17.68
C GLY A 248 -7.54 7.06 -16.53
N HIS A 249 -7.06 6.62 -15.37
CA HIS A 249 -6.78 7.53 -14.25
C HIS A 249 -5.41 8.20 -14.37
N ALA A 250 -5.20 9.28 -13.60
CA ALA A 250 -3.96 10.07 -13.66
C ALA A 250 -2.70 9.23 -13.39
N LYS A 251 -1.71 9.27 -14.28
CA LYS A 251 -0.44 8.54 -14.15
C LYS A 251 0.33 8.97 -12.88
N ILE A 252 0.58 8.02 -11.97
CA ILE A 252 1.31 8.27 -10.71
C ILE A 252 2.78 8.63 -11.00
N LEU A 253 3.38 8.03 -12.03
CA LEU A 253 4.78 8.23 -12.42
C LEU A 253 5.17 9.70 -12.61
N ARG A 254 4.21 10.56 -13.02
CA ARG A 254 4.41 12.02 -13.16
C ARG A 254 4.97 12.67 -11.89
N ALA A 255 4.60 12.17 -10.72
CA ALA A 255 5.07 12.71 -9.45
C ALA A 255 6.28 11.97 -8.88
N VAL A 256 6.68 10.86 -9.50
CA VAL A 256 7.63 9.88 -8.94
C VAL A 256 8.98 9.94 -9.65
N VAL A 257 9.04 9.88 -10.98
CA VAL A 257 10.29 9.72 -11.74
C VAL A 257 10.65 10.99 -12.50
N TYR A 258 11.93 11.38 -12.48
CA TYR A 258 12.46 12.53 -13.21
C TYR A 258 13.76 12.16 -13.96
N PRO A 259 13.94 12.66 -15.21
CA PRO A 259 13.11 13.64 -15.89
C PRO A 259 11.78 13.08 -16.41
N TYR A 260 10.77 13.95 -16.49
CA TYR A 260 9.42 13.61 -16.94
C TYR A 260 8.89 14.68 -17.88
N ASP A 261 8.29 14.27 -18.99
CA ASP A 261 7.63 15.17 -19.92
C ASP A 261 6.12 15.17 -19.66
N ASP A 262 5.62 16.30 -19.17
CA ASP A 262 4.22 16.52 -18.88
C ASP A 262 3.34 16.55 -20.16
N ALA A 263 3.91 16.87 -21.32
CA ALA A 263 3.17 16.96 -22.58
C ALA A 263 2.88 15.57 -23.16
N SER A 264 3.90 14.71 -23.27
CA SER A 264 3.71 13.32 -23.67
C SER A 264 3.14 12.45 -22.55
N GLY A 265 3.33 12.84 -21.28
CA GLY A 265 2.86 12.09 -20.12
C GLY A 265 3.69 10.82 -19.87
N HIS A 266 5.00 10.87 -20.12
CA HIS A 266 5.93 9.77 -19.89
C HIS A 266 7.26 10.28 -19.28
N PRO A 267 7.99 9.42 -18.54
CA PRO A 267 9.39 9.68 -18.22
C PRO A 267 10.22 9.89 -19.50
N VAL A 268 11.33 10.60 -19.39
CA VAL A 268 12.23 10.88 -20.51
C VAL A 268 13.61 10.29 -20.24
N MET A 269 14.31 9.91 -21.30
CA MET A 269 15.70 9.47 -21.19
C MET A 269 16.58 10.64 -20.73
N SER A 270 17.32 10.46 -19.65
CA SER A 270 18.32 11.41 -19.17
C SER A 270 19.55 11.39 -20.07
N LYS A 271 20.10 12.55 -20.44
CA LYS A 271 21.25 12.62 -21.34
C LYS A 271 22.57 12.38 -20.61
N ASN A 272 22.62 12.65 -19.31
CA ASN A 272 23.79 12.42 -18.48
C ASN A 272 23.70 11.13 -17.65
N GLY A 273 22.65 10.30 -17.82
CA GLY A 273 22.47 9.04 -17.09
C GLY A 273 22.06 9.21 -15.62
N LYS A 274 21.83 10.44 -15.13
CA LYS A 274 21.28 10.71 -13.80
C LYS A 274 19.77 10.62 -13.81
N TYR A 275 19.19 10.01 -12.79
CA TYR A 275 17.75 10.02 -12.54
C TYR A 275 17.45 10.38 -11.10
N VAL A 276 16.27 10.93 -10.88
CA VAL A 276 15.78 11.28 -9.56
C VAL A 276 14.40 10.66 -9.37
N VAL A 277 14.24 9.90 -8.28
CA VAL A 277 12.97 9.32 -7.88
C VAL A 277 12.51 9.94 -6.56
N ARG A 278 11.27 10.42 -6.51
CA ARG A 278 10.62 10.93 -5.30
C ARG A 278 9.94 9.76 -4.58
N MET A 279 10.42 9.42 -3.39
CA MET A 279 9.87 8.33 -2.57
C MET A 279 9.53 8.80 -1.16
N ASN A 280 8.55 8.18 -0.51
CA ASN A 280 8.00 8.57 0.79
C ASN A 280 8.41 7.58 1.90
N PHE A 281 9.45 7.91 2.64
CA PHE A 281 9.95 7.08 3.73
C PHE A 281 10.54 7.94 4.85
N ASN A 282 10.61 7.39 6.05
CA ASN A 282 11.20 8.04 7.22
C ASN A 282 10.65 9.46 7.46
N GLY A 283 9.32 9.58 7.45
CA GLY A 283 8.61 10.79 7.84
C GLY A 283 8.27 11.78 6.71
N CYS A 284 8.86 11.67 5.52
CA CYS A 284 8.57 12.59 4.41
C CYS A 284 8.91 12.03 3.02
N TYR A 285 8.46 12.72 1.98
CA TYR A 285 9.01 12.51 0.64
C TYR A 285 10.49 12.91 0.60
N ARG A 286 11.32 12.15 -0.10
CA ARG A 286 12.77 12.30 -0.20
C ARG A 286 13.25 12.16 -1.64
N LYS A 287 14.39 12.79 -1.94
CA LYS A 287 15.08 12.71 -3.23
C LYS A 287 15.97 11.47 -3.23
N VAL A 288 15.64 10.48 -4.05
CA VAL A 288 16.47 9.29 -4.31
C VAL A 288 17.16 9.50 -5.66
N VAL A 289 18.47 9.72 -5.63
CA VAL A 289 19.27 9.92 -6.86
C VAL A 289 19.93 8.61 -7.24
N ILE A 290 19.82 8.21 -8.50
CA ILE A 290 20.47 7.01 -9.05
C ILE A 290 21.13 7.33 -10.39
N ASP A 291 22.14 6.54 -10.75
CA ASP A 291 22.54 6.40 -12.15
C ASP A 291 21.69 5.32 -12.86
N ASP A 292 21.88 5.15 -14.16
CA ASP A 292 21.11 4.24 -15.01
C ASP A 292 21.79 2.92 -15.34
N ARG A 293 22.88 2.57 -14.66
CA ARG A 293 23.48 1.23 -14.81
C ARG A 293 22.55 0.17 -14.22
N LEU A 294 22.35 -0.94 -14.91
CA LEU A 294 21.55 -2.07 -14.45
C LEU A 294 22.42 -3.33 -14.33
N PRO A 295 22.15 -4.21 -13.36
CA PRO A 295 22.87 -5.47 -13.24
C PRO A 295 22.47 -6.40 -14.39
N VAL A 296 23.43 -6.74 -15.27
CA VAL A 296 23.22 -7.61 -16.43
C VAL A 296 23.73 -9.00 -16.13
N SER A 297 22.93 -10.03 -16.41
CA SER A 297 23.35 -11.42 -16.22
C SER A 297 24.16 -11.94 -17.41
N LYS A 298 25.14 -12.81 -17.12
CA LYS A 298 25.83 -13.66 -18.12
C LYS A 298 25.04 -14.93 -18.46
N THR A 299 23.89 -15.14 -17.83
CA THR A 299 23.00 -16.31 -18.00
C THR A 299 21.62 -15.87 -18.51
N ASN A 300 20.72 -16.81 -18.80
CA ASN A 300 19.33 -16.52 -19.21
C ASN A 300 18.44 -15.93 -18.10
N ARG A 301 19.02 -15.63 -16.93
CA ARG A 301 18.32 -14.99 -15.83
C ARG A 301 18.30 -13.46 -15.99
N VAL A 302 17.29 -12.81 -15.41
CA VAL A 302 17.23 -11.34 -15.34
C VAL A 302 17.11 -10.89 -13.88
N ILE A 303 17.99 -9.96 -13.49
CA ILE A 303 18.15 -9.50 -12.09
C ILE A 303 17.22 -8.32 -11.75
N HIS A 304 16.65 -7.65 -12.76
CA HIS A 304 15.74 -6.53 -12.58
C HIS A 304 14.41 -6.78 -13.28
N VAL A 305 13.37 -6.03 -12.92
CA VAL A 305 12.05 -6.06 -13.57
C VAL A 305 12.14 -5.78 -15.07
N VAL A 306 11.31 -6.46 -15.84
CA VAL A 306 11.20 -6.33 -17.30
C VAL A 306 9.76 -6.33 -17.76
N ASP A 307 9.48 -5.64 -18.86
CA ASP A 307 8.20 -5.74 -19.57
C ASP A 307 8.28 -6.79 -20.67
N ARG A 308 7.45 -7.84 -20.62
CA ARG A 308 7.45 -8.91 -21.63
C ARG A 308 7.11 -8.39 -23.03
N HIS A 309 6.26 -7.36 -23.13
CA HIS A 309 5.84 -6.80 -24.42
C HIS A 309 6.78 -5.73 -24.96
N ASN A 310 7.56 -5.09 -24.09
CA ASN A 310 8.58 -4.11 -24.45
C ASN A 310 9.82 -4.25 -23.55
N PRO A 311 10.71 -5.22 -23.83
CA PRO A 311 11.88 -5.50 -23.00
C PRO A 311 12.92 -4.39 -22.98
N GLY A 312 12.80 -3.39 -23.86
CA GLY A 312 13.59 -2.16 -23.86
C GLY A 312 13.08 -1.10 -22.88
N LEU A 313 11.94 -1.32 -22.20
CA LEU A 313 11.31 -0.32 -21.33
C LEU A 313 12.13 -0.12 -20.05
N LEU A 314 12.76 1.06 -19.92
CA LEU A 314 13.76 1.33 -18.88
C LEU A 314 13.15 1.80 -17.55
N TRP A 315 12.09 2.62 -17.58
CA TRP A 315 11.59 3.26 -16.37
C TRP A 315 11.21 2.30 -15.22
N PRO A 316 10.66 1.08 -15.45
CA PRO A 316 10.36 0.15 -14.37
C PRO A 316 11.61 -0.25 -13.58
N ALA A 317 12.69 -0.60 -14.28
CA ALA A 317 13.97 -0.98 -13.68
C ALA A 317 14.62 0.19 -12.92
N LEU A 318 14.41 1.43 -13.36
CA LEU A 318 14.89 2.62 -12.61
C LEU A 318 14.12 2.84 -11.30
N VAL A 319 12.80 2.64 -11.31
CA VAL A 319 11.99 2.76 -10.08
C VAL A 319 12.35 1.65 -9.10
N GLU A 320 12.49 0.43 -9.58
CA GLU A 320 12.97 -0.72 -8.81
C GLU A 320 14.35 -0.45 -8.21
N LYS A 321 15.34 -0.05 -9.02
CA LYS A 321 16.69 0.30 -8.54
C LYS A 321 16.68 1.37 -7.46
N ALA A 322 15.88 2.42 -7.63
CA ALA A 322 15.75 3.47 -6.62
C ALA A 322 15.11 2.94 -5.32
N TYR A 323 14.14 2.04 -5.42
CA TYR A 323 13.50 1.41 -4.27
C TYR A 323 14.49 0.52 -3.52
N LEU A 324 15.18 -0.36 -4.24
CA LEU A 324 16.18 -1.29 -3.70
C LEU A 324 17.36 -0.55 -3.07
N LYS A 325 17.77 0.60 -3.62
CA LYS A 325 18.73 1.51 -2.95
C LYS A 325 18.25 1.98 -1.58
N VAL A 326 16.96 2.31 -1.44
CA VAL A 326 16.37 2.66 -0.13
C VAL A 326 16.31 1.44 0.79
N ARG A 327 16.19 0.22 0.25
CA ARG A 327 16.03 -1.01 1.03
C ARG A 327 17.34 -1.77 1.34
N GLY A 328 18.47 -1.37 0.76
CA GLY A 328 19.79 -1.92 1.10
C GLY A 328 20.53 -2.53 -0.08
N GLY A 329 19.80 -2.90 -1.13
CA GLY A 329 20.35 -3.48 -2.36
C GLY A 329 19.32 -4.37 -3.07
N TYR A 330 19.77 -5.08 -4.10
CA TYR A 330 19.01 -6.14 -4.77
C TYR A 330 18.98 -7.46 -3.97
N ASP A 331 19.84 -7.60 -2.96
CA ASP A 331 19.69 -8.63 -1.91
C ASP A 331 18.54 -8.24 -0.97
N PHE A 332 17.33 -8.27 -1.51
CA PHE A 332 16.14 -7.81 -0.83
C PHE A 332 15.23 -9.01 -0.55
N PRO A 333 14.96 -9.36 0.72
CA PRO A 333 14.21 -10.57 1.06
C PRO A 333 12.70 -10.48 0.75
N GLY A 334 12.24 -9.39 0.13
CA GLY A 334 10.83 -9.07 -0.07
C GLY A 334 10.27 -8.17 1.04
N SER A 335 9.03 -7.74 0.85
CA SER A 335 8.27 -6.92 1.79
C SER A 335 6.77 -7.09 1.58
N ASN A 336 6.00 -6.33 2.35
CA ASN A 336 4.58 -6.12 2.14
C ASN A 336 4.37 -5.04 1.06
N SER A 337 3.65 -5.37 -0.02
CA SER A 337 3.35 -4.44 -1.13
C SER A 337 2.61 -3.17 -0.71
N GLY A 338 1.87 -3.19 0.41
CA GLY A 338 1.31 -1.98 1.02
C GLY A 338 2.37 -0.98 1.47
N THR A 339 3.49 -1.48 2.01
CA THR A 339 4.68 -0.68 2.35
C THR A 339 5.34 -0.13 1.08
N ASP A 340 5.43 -0.94 0.04
CA ASP A 340 6.10 -0.58 -1.21
C ASP A 340 5.33 0.52 -1.94
N LEU A 341 4.01 0.36 -2.06
CA LEU A 341 3.13 1.39 -2.59
C LEU A 341 3.18 2.66 -1.74
N TRP A 342 3.26 2.56 -0.42
CA TRP A 342 3.45 3.74 0.44
C TRP A 342 4.75 4.48 0.13
N ILE A 343 5.86 3.75 -0.05
CA ILE A 343 7.16 4.34 -0.39
C ILE A 343 7.17 4.93 -1.79
N ILE A 344 6.59 4.26 -2.78
CA ILE A 344 6.61 4.71 -4.18
C ILE A 344 5.64 5.88 -4.38
N THR A 345 4.44 5.82 -3.79
CA THR A 345 3.32 6.72 -4.14
C THR A 345 2.94 7.71 -3.04
N GLY A 346 3.26 7.40 -1.77
CA GLY A 346 2.74 8.12 -0.60
C GLY A 346 1.26 7.85 -0.29
N TRP A 347 0.65 6.83 -0.90
CA TRP A 347 -0.74 6.46 -0.67
C TRP A 347 -0.92 5.64 0.59
N ILE A 348 -1.91 6.02 1.41
CA ILE A 348 -2.08 5.59 2.80
C ILE A 348 -2.31 4.08 2.86
N PRO A 349 -1.40 3.29 3.45
CA PRO A 349 -1.54 1.84 3.50
C PRO A 349 -2.58 1.41 4.55
N GLU A 350 -3.38 0.41 4.20
CA GLU A 350 -4.27 -0.34 5.07
C GLU A 350 -4.05 -1.84 4.78
N GLN A 351 -3.69 -2.60 5.81
CA GLN A 351 -3.64 -4.05 5.73
C GLN A 351 -4.96 -4.63 6.24
N VAL A 352 -5.62 -5.43 5.40
CA VAL A 352 -6.85 -6.12 5.74
C VAL A 352 -6.54 -7.60 5.89
N PHE A 353 -6.66 -8.11 7.12
CA PHE A 353 -6.49 -9.53 7.44
C PHE A 353 -7.74 -10.28 7.02
N LEU A 354 -7.60 -11.20 6.06
CA LEU A 354 -8.75 -11.88 5.44
C LEU A 354 -9.35 -12.94 6.36
N GLN A 355 -8.57 -13.48 7.29
CA GLN A 355 -9.01 -14.46 8.28
C GLN A 355 -9.62 -13.82 9.56
N SER A 356 -9.86 -12.51 9.55
CA SER A 356 -10.46 -11.82 10.70
C SER A 356 -11.97 -12.04 10.76
N ASP A 357 -12.48 -12.44 11.92
CA ASP A 357 -13.92 -12.57 12.18
C ASP A 357 -14.69 -11.23 12.08
N GLU A 358 -13.97 -10.10 12.11
CA GLU A 358 -14.56 -8.75 11.98
C GLU A 358 -14.77 -8.31 10.53
N LEU A 359 -14.25 -9.08 9.56
CA LEU A 359 -14.35 -8.75 8.15
C LEU A 359 -15.72 -9.12 7.57
N GLU A 360 -16.53 -8.10 7.30
CA GLU A 360 -17.81 -8.22 6.61
C GLU A 360 -17.63 -8.13 5.07
N PRO A 361 -17.72 -9.24 4.30
CA PRO A 361 -17.30 -9.28 2.89
C PRO A 361 -18.07 -8.31 1.99
N ASP A 362 -19.38 -8.16 2.19
CA ASP A 362 -20.23 -7.27 1.38
C ASP A 362 -19.88 -5.80 1.59
N ARG A 363 -19.68 -5.41 2.86
CA ARG A 363 -19.28 -4.05 3.23
C ARG A 363 -17.88 -3.75 2.72
N PHE A 364 -16.96 -4.72 2.86
CA PHE A 364 -15.61 -4.64 2.35
C PHE A 364 -15.60 -4.43 0.83
N TRP A 365 -16.27 -5.31 0.09
CA TRP A 365 -16.35 -5.25 -1.37
C TRP A 365 -16.88 -3.90 -1.84
N LYS A 366 -18.04 -3.47 -1.32
CA LYS A 366 -18.65 -2.19 -1.71
C LYS A 366 -17.72 -1.00 -1.49
N ARG A 367 -16.99 -0.99 -0.38
CA ARG A 367 -16.02 0.07 -0.03
C ARG A 367 -14.86 0.10 -1.02
N VAL A 368 -14.29 -1.07 -1.30
CA VAL A 368 -13.09 -1.22 -2.15
C VAL A 368 -13.43 -1.02 -3.63
N SER A 369 -14.45 -1.70 -4.15
CA SER A 369 -14.84 -1.65 -5.57
C SER A 369 -15.23 -0.23 -6.01
N SER A 370 -16.01 0.48 -5.18
CA SER A 370 -16.38 1.88 -5.44
C SER A 370 -15.13 2.75 -5.57
N SER A 371 -14.24 2.71 -4.59
CA SER A 371 -13.02 3.54 -4.59
C SER A 371 -12.04 3.14 -5.68
N PHE A 372 -11.99 1.85 -6.03
CA PHE A 372 -11.17 1.31 -7.11
C PHE A 372 -11.65 1.81 -8.47
N SER A 373 -12.97 1.94 -8.67
CA SER A 373 -13.57 2.49 -9.90
C SER A 373 -13.29 3.98 -10.08
N TYR A 374 -13.17 4.74 -8.98
CA TYR A 374 -12.73 6.14 -9.02
C TYR A 374 -11.21 6.28 -9.18
N GLY A 375 -10.46 5.18 -9.05
CA GLY A 375 -9.01 5.18 -9.04
C GLY A 375 -8.47 5.85 -7.78
N ASP A 376 -9.10 5.67 -6.63
CA ASP A 376 -8.69 6.24 -5.34
C ASP A 376 -8.12 5.19 -4.37
N VAL A 377 -8.01 3.93 -4.80
CA VAL A 377 -7.32 2.87 -4.08
C VAL A 377 -6.53 2.00 -5.05
N LEU A 378 -5.32 1.62 -4.66
CA LEU A 378 -4.51 0.57 -5.28
C LEU A 378 -4.65 -0.71 -4.44
N VAL A 379 -4.68 -1.86 -5.09
CA VAL A 379 -4.98 -3.14 -4.45
C VAL A 379 -3.93 -4.18 -4.85
N THR A 380 -3.33 -4.79 -3.84
CA THR A 380 -2.47 -5.97 -3.95
C THR A 380 -2.89 -6.98 -2.89
N ILE A 381 -2.51 -8.25 -3.08
CA ILE A 381 -2.91 -9.34 -2.18
C ILE A 381 -1.71 -10.26 -1.92
N GLY A 382 -1.60 -10.77 -0.70
CA GLY A 382 -0.47 -11.60 -0.27
C GLY A 382 -0.91 -12.97 0.25
N THR A 383 -0.18 -14.00 -0.13
CA THR A 383 -0.36 -15.37 0.40
C THR A 383 0.48 -15.59 1.65
N GLY A 384 -0.03 -16.42 2.54
CA GLY A 384 0.73 -16.92 3.68
C GLY A 384 1.70 -18.05 3.30
N ARG A 385 2.29 -18.65 4.34
CA ARG A 385 3.14 -19.82 4.19
C ARG A 385 2.33 -21.04 3.78
N MET A 386 2.70 -21.65 2.65
CA MET A 386 2.07 -22.84 2.10
C MET A 386 3.07 -24.00 1.96
N SER A 387 2.56 -25.23 1.98
CA SER A 387 3.39 -26.40 1.65
C SER A 387 3.63 -26.46 0.14
N PRO A 388 4.77 -27.02 -0.33
CA PRO A 388 5.01 -27.19 -1.78
C PRO A 388 3.94 -28.02 -2.49
N LYS A 389 3.24 -28.90 -1.76
CA LYS A 389 2.09 -29.65 -2.27
C LYS A 389 0.91 -28.71 -2.53
N THR A 390 0.57 -27.89 -1.54
CA THR A 390 -0.50 -26.89 -1.61
C THR A 390 -0.25 -25.88 -2.72
N GLU A 391 0.98 -25.37 -2.86
CA GLU A 391 1.34 -24.44 -3.94
C GLU A 391 1.06 -25.04 -5.33
N ARG A 392 1.47 -26.29 -5.56
CA ARG A 392 1.22 -27.00 -6.82
C ARG A 392 -0.26 -27.25 -7.07
N GLU A 393 -1.00 -27.61 -6.04
CA GLU A 393 -2.43 -27.90 -6.10
C GLU A 393 -3.26 -26.65 -6.41
N LEU A 394 -2.97 -25.53 -5.73
CA LEU A 394 -3.68 -24.27 -5.90
C LEU A 394 -3.19 -23.49 -7.13
N GLY A 395 -1.91 -23.65 -7.51
CA GLY A 395 -1.27 -22.79 -8.48
C GLY A 395 -0.95 -21.39 -7.93
N LEU A 396 -0.84 -21.26 -6.61
CA LEU A 396 -0.43 -20.04 -5.91
C LEU A 396 0.94 -20.26 -5.25
N ALA A 397 1.76 -19.21 -5.22
CA ALA A 397 3.07 -19.20 -4.59
C ALA A 397 2.94 -18.87 -3.10
N SER A 398 3.71 -19.52 -2.24
CA SER A 398 3.83 -19.27 -0.81
C SER A 398 4.53 -17.94 -0.56
N GLU A 399 4.10 -17.20 0.47
CA GLU A 399 4.74 -15.98 0.95
C GLU A 399 5.01 -14.98 -0.20
N HIS A 400 3.99 -14.75 -1.03
CA HIS A 400 4.13 -14.02 -2.30
C HIS A 400 3.03 -12.99 -2.51
N ASP A 401 3.41 -11.85 -3.08
CA ASP A 401 2.51 -10.75 -3.40
C ASP A 401 2.06 -10.75 -4.86
N TYR A 402 0.77 -10.53 -5.06
CA TYR A 402 0.09 -10.45 -6.35
C TYR A 402 -0.55 -9.08 -6.55
N SER A 403 -0.69 -8.67 -7.80
CA SER A 403 -1.35 -7.42 -8.18
C SER A 403 -2.81 -7.64 -8.53
N VAL A 404 -3.71 -6.77 -8.07
CA VAL A 404 -5.10 -6.75 -8.54
C VAL A 404 -5.25 -5.69 -9.62
N LEU A 405 -5.48 -6.14 -10.85
CA LEU A 405 -5.51 -5.30 -12.05
C LEU A 405 -6.90 -4.74 -12.34
N ASP A 406 -7.96 -5.49 -12.02
CA ASP A 406 -9.35 -5.12 -12.27
C ASP A 406 -10.30 -5.73 -11.22
N LEU A 407 -11.45 -5.09 -11.01
CA LEU A 407 -12.52 -5.55 -10.12
C LEU A 407 -13.84 -5.49 -10.88
N ARG A 408 -14.59 -6.59 -10.91
CA ARG A 408 -15.89 -6.67 -11.60
C ARG A 408 -16.93 -7.34 -10.73
N GLU A 409 -18.17 -6.92 -10.92
CA GLU A 409 -19.33 -7.60 -10.35
C GLU A 409 -20.24 -8.00 -11.51
N ILE A 410 -20.36 -9.32 -11.76
CA ILE A 410 -21.08 -9.89 -12.90
C ILE A 410 -21.96 -11.01 -12.37
N ASP A 411 -23.26 -10.95 -12.66
CA ASP A 411 -24.24 -11.94 -12.20
C ASP A 411 -24.20 -12.19 -10.67
N GLY A 412 -23.91 -11.14 -9.90
CA GLY A 412 -23.75 -11.21 -8.44
C GLY A 412 -22.40 -11.79 -7.97
N GLN A 413 -21.53 -12.24 -8.87
CA GLN A 413 -20.18 -12.68 -8.53
C GLN A 413 -19.21 -11.51 -8.46
N ARG A 414 -18.48 -11.43 -7.35
CA ARG A 414 -17.45 -10.41 -7.08
C ARG A 414 -16.10 -10.95 -7.51
N LEU A 415 -15.57 -10.45 -8.63
CA LEU A 415 -14.43 -11.02 -9.32
C LEU A 415 -13.23 -10.05 -9.29
N LEU A 416 -12.06 -10.58 -8.98
CA LEU A 416 -10.78 -9.90 -8.97
C LEU A 416 -9.90 -10.45 -10.10
N LEU A 417 -9.36 -9.58 -10.93
CA LEU A 417 -8.32 -9.93 -11.91
C LEU A 417 -6.96 -9.83 -11.24
N ILE A 418 -6.32 -10.97 -10.99
CA ILE A 418 -5.10 -11.10 -10.22
C ILE A 418 -3.94 -11.43 -11.16
N LYS A 419 -2.79 -10.80 -10.97
CA LYS A 419 -1.55 -11.08 -11.72
C LYS A 419 -0.42 -11.51 -10.79
N ASN A 420 0.20 -12.63 -11.14
CA ASN A 420 1.49 -13.06 -10.60
C ASN A 420 2.64 -12.28 -11.28
N PRO A 421 3.51 -11.60 -10.52
CA PRO A 421 4.67 -10.89 -11.08
C PRO A 421 5.81 -11.80 -11.55
N TRP A 422 5.81 -13.11 -11.28
CA TRP A 422 6.90 -14.00 -11.77
C TRP A 422 6.83 -14.32 -13.26
N CYS A 423 8.00 -14.38 -13.90
CA CYS A 423 8.14 -14.76 -15.31
C CYS A 423 7.54 -16.14 -15.61
N GLU A 424 7.83 -17.12 -14.76
CA GLU A 424 7.28 -18.48 -14.81
C GLU A 424 6.07 -18.67 -13.88
N GLY A 425 5.39 -17.57 -13.55
CA GLY A 425 4.30 -17.55 -12.57
C GLY A 425 3.20 -18.54 -12.90
N THR A 426 2.90 -19.42 -11.94
CA THR A 426 1.74 -20.31 -12.00
C THR A 426 0.45 -19.50 -12.00
N SER A 427 -0.57 -20.01 -12.69
CA SER A 427 -1.92 -19.48 -12.66
C SER A 427 -2.78 -20.33 -11.73
N TRP A 428 -3.76 -19.69 -11.09
CA TRP A 428 -4.74 -20.35 -10.23
C TRP A 428 -5.40 -21.54 -10.94
N ARG A 429 -5.38 -22.71 -10.29
CA ARG A 429 -5.91 -23.97 -10.85
C ARG A 429 -7.34 -24.30 -10.40
N GLY A 430 -7.93 -23.48 -9.51
CA GLY A 430 -9.27 -23.72 -8.98
C GLY A 430 -9.33 -24.80 -7.90
N ARG A 431 -10.53 -25.02 -7.34
CA ARG A 431 -10.83 -26.29 -6.66
C ARG A 431 -10.90 -27.38 -7.72
N PHE A 432 -10.11 -28.45 -7.57
CA PHE A 432 -10.27 -29.66 -8.35
C PHE A 432 -11.75 -30.10 -8.30
N LYS A 433 -12.42 -30.18 -9.46
CA LYS A 433 -13.49 -31.16 -9.60
C LYS A 433 -12.79 -32.50 -9.40
N ARG A 434 -13.09 -33.18 -8.30
CA ARG A 434 -12.77 -34.59 -8.15
C ARG A 434 -13.57 -35.28 -9.26
N GLU A 435 -12.97 -35.46 -10.43
CA GLU A 435 -13.44 -36.48 -11.35
C GLU A 435 -13.32 -37.78 -10.56
N GLU A 436 -14.45 -38.27 -10.05
CA GLU A 436 -14.57 -39.62 -9.57
C GLU A 436 -14.35 -40.53 -10.78
N ASN A 437 -13.08 -40.77 -11.10
CA ASN A 437 -12.67 -41.91 -11.91
C ASN A 437 -13.03 -43.16 -11.12
N HIS A 438 -14.29 -43.58 -11.22
CA HIS A 438 -14.67 -44.96 -11.03
C HIS A 438 -14.05 -45.77 -12.18
N ASN A 439 -12.76 -46.08 -12.05
CA ASN A 439 -12.23 -47.34 -12.57
C ASN A 439 -12.88 -48.45 -11.74
N GLN A 440 -14.07 -48.89 -12.15
CA GLN A 440 -14.57 -50.20 -11.79
C GLN A 440 -14.46 -51.12 -13.00
N ASP A 441 -13.68 -52.16 -12.79
CA ASP A 441 -13.54 -53.34 -13.61
C ASP A 441 -14.90 -53.83 -14.13
N VAL A 442 -15.12 -53.75 -15.45
CA VAL A 442 -16.23 -54.46 -16.09
C VAL A 442 -15.77 -55.89 -16.37
N ASN A 443 -16.07 -56.77 -15.42
CA ASN A 443 -16.22 -58.19 -15.67
C ASN A 443 -17.66 -58.44 -16.16
N ILE A 444 -17.78 -59.19 -17.25
CA ILE A 444 -19.01 -59.51 -17.96
C ILE A 444 -19.96 -60.34 -17.07
N LYS A 445 -21.25 -59.96 -16.98
CA LYS A 445 -22.42 -60.87 -17.09
C LYS A 445 -23.78 -60.14 -17.04
N THR A 446 -24.46 -60.22 -18.19
CA THR A 446 -25.91 -60.28 -18.47
C THR A 446 -26.94 -60.32 -17.32
N GLY A 447 -27.99 -59.50 -17.44
CA GLY A 447 -29.29 -59.71 -16.78
C GLY A 447 -30.21 -58.47 -16.85
N GLU A 448 -31.31 -58.56 -17.58
CA GLU A 448 -32.36 -57.54 -17.79
C GLU A 448 -33.19 -57.24 -16.52
N HIS A 449 -33.52 -55.96 -16.28
CA HIS A 449 -34.90 -55.42 -16.12
C HIS A 449 -34.95 -54.06 -15.38
N GLY A 450 -35.53 -53.07 -16.06
CA GLY A 450 -36.51 -52.10 -15.53
C GLY A 450 -36.10 -51.08 -14.46
N SER A 451 -36.06 -49.78 -14.82
CA SER A 451 -36.92 -48.71 -14.26
C SER A 451 -36.45 -47.33 -14.73
N GLU A 452 -37.42 -46.44 -14.86
CA GLU A 452 -37.35 -45.04 -15.27
C GLU A 452 -36.42 -44.24 -14.36
N ASP A 453 -35.62 -43.33 -14.91
CA ASP A 453 -35.32 -42.04 -14.26
C ASP A 453 -34.69 -41.04 -15.24
N VAL A 454 -35.04 -39.78 -14.97
CA VAL A 454 -34.85 -38.55 -15.74
C VAL A 454 -33.35 -38.23 -15.95
N ASP A 455 -32.88 -38.21 -17.20
CA ASP A 455 -31.60 -37.58 -17.52
C ASP A 455 -31.85 -36.23 -18.20
N SER A 456 -31.86 -35.19 -17.38
CA SER A 456 -31.74 -33.82 -17.84
C SER A 456 -30.29 -33.59 -18.26
N ASP A 457 -30.06 -33.51 -19.56
CA ASP A 457 -28.86 -32.92 -20.19
C ASP A 457 -28.62 -31.49 -19.69
N VAL A 458 -28.11 -31.32 -18.46
CA VAL A 458 -27.58 -30.05 -17.98
C VAL A 458 -26.14 -29.98 -18.44
N LYS A 459 -25.94 -29.46 -19.67
CA LYS A 459 -24.64 -28.93 -20.09
C LYS A 459 -24.14 -27.95 -19.00
N PRO A 460 -22.88 -28.02 -18.56
CA PRO A 460 -22.38 -27.09 -17.56
C PRO A 460 -22.49 -25.67 -18.11
N THR A 461 -23.33 -24.84 -17.50
CA THR A 461 -23.25 -23.40 -17.68
C THR A 461 -21.84 -22.98 -17.23
N GLN A 462 -20.99 -22.63 -18.18
CA GLN A 462 -19.66 -22.06 -17.91
C GLN A 462 -19.89 -20.82 -17.04
N SER A 463 -19.30 -20.77 -15.84
CA SER A 463 -19.48 -19.62 -14.96
C SER A 463 -18.86 -18.37 -15.60
N SER A 464 -19.36 -17.18 -15.26
CA SER A 464 -18.82 -15.91 -15.78
C SER A 464 -17.31 -15.77 -15.52
N ARG A 465 -16.82 -16.34 -14.41
CA ARG A 465 -15.39 -16.49 -14.09
C ARG A 465 -14.65 -17.40 -15.08
N ASP A 466 -15.22 -18.53 -15.47
CA ASP A 466 -14.58 -19.48 -16.41
C ASP A 466 -14.48 -18.88 -17.81
N LEU A 467 -15.54 -18.20 -18.25
CA LEU A 467 -15.56 -17.47 -19.53
C LEU A 467 -14.48 -16.39 -19.58
N LEU A 468 -14.34 -15.62 -18.51
CA LEU A 468 -13.31 -14.58 -18.42
C LEU A 468 -11.88 -15.14 -18.36
N ASN A 469 -11.68 -16.35 -17.82
CA ASN A 469 -10.37 -17.02 -17.80
C ASN A 469 -10.05 -17.76 -19.11
N ALA A 470 -11.03 -18.00 -19.97
CA ALA A 470 -10.83 -18.57 -21.30
C ALA A 470 -10.37 -17.52 -22.34
N ASP A 471 -10.28 -16.25 -21.93
CA ASP A 471 -9.81 -15.15 -22.77
C ASP A 471 -8.31 -15.30 -23.08
N GLU A 472 -7.99 -15.56 -24.36
CA GLU A 472 -6.62 -15.70 -24.86
C GLU A 472 -5.81 -14.40 -24.78
N GLU A 473 -6.44 -13.24 -24.53
CA GLU A 473 -5.75 -11.96 -24.33
C GLU A 473 -5.17 -11.78 -22.91
N LEU A 474 -5.46 -12.68 -21.97
CA LEU A 474 -4.87 -12.63 -20.63
C LEU A 474 -3.37 -12.88 -20.66
N SER A 475 -2.61 -11.93 -20.09
CA SER A 475 -1.15 -12.06 -19.99
C SER A 475 -0.77 -13.23 -19.06
N PRO A 476 0.32 -13.98 -19.35
CA PRO A 476 0.69 -15.16 -18.57
C PRO A 476 0.83 -14.86 -17.08
N GLY A 477 0.27 -15.72 -16.23
CA GLY A 477 0.20 -15.53 -14.78
C GLY A 477 -0.95 -14.63 -14.31
N THR A 478 -1.88 -14.25 -15.20
CA THR A 478 -3.06 -13.43 -14.88
C THR A 478 -4.33 -14.29 -14.91
N PHE A 479 -5.19 -14.16 -13.90
CA PHE A 479 -6.41 -14.95 -13.78
C PHE A 479 -7.51 -14.23 -12.98
N TRP A 480 -8.77 -14.54 -13.26
CA TRP A 480 -9.93 -14.11 -12.49
C TRP A 480 -10.24 -15.06 -11.35
N MET A 481 -10.43 -14.51 -10.15
CA MET A 481 -10.82 -15.23 -8.94
C MET A 481 -11.98 -14.51 -8.25
N ASP A 482 -12.94 -15.25 -7.72
CA ASP A 482 -14.01 -14.67 -6.91
C ASP A 482 -13.53 -14.33 -5.50
N LEU A 483 -14.21 -13.36 -4.88
CA LEU A 483 -13.87 -12.87 -3.54
C LEU A 483 -13.84 -13.99 -2.50
N ASP A 484 -14.72 -14.97 -2.57
CA ASP A 484 -14.80 -16.04 -1.57
C ASP A 484 -13.55 -16.94 -1.64
N ASN A 485 -13.07 -17.26 -2.84
CA ASN A 485 -11.78 -17.93 -3.03
C ASN A 485 -10.59 -17.04 -2.60
N VAL A 486 -10.67 -15.72 -2.78
CA VAL A 486 -9.64 -14.81 -2.25
C VAL A 486 -9.58 -14.88 -0.72
N LEU A 487 -10.73 -14.77 -0.05
CA LEU A 487 -10.85 -14.89 1.41
C LEU A 487 -10.31 -16.24 1.93
N GLN A 488 -10.49 -17.31 1.17
CA GLN A 488 -10.06 -18.65 1.58
C GLN A 488 -8.54 -18.87 1.42
N ASN A 489 -7.91 -18.32 0.36
CA ASN A 489 -6.57 -18.74 -0.06
C ASN A 489 -5.48 -17.66 0.14
N PHE A 490 -5.85 -16.44 0.52
CA PHE A 490 -4.92 -15.35 0.81
C PHE A 490 -4.98 -14.95 2.28
N ASP A 491 -3.87 -14.46 2.82
CA ASP A 491 -3.79 -14.04 4.22
C ASP A 491 -4.19 -12.57 4.39
N SER A 492 -3.79 -11.72 3.42
CA SER A 492 -3.99 -10.28 3.50
C SER A 492 -4.32 -9.65 2.15
N ILE A 493 -5.17 -8.62 2.19
CA ILE A 493 -5.30 -7.63 1.11
C ILE A 493 -4.64 -6.34 1.58
N TYR A 494 -3.79 -5.78 0.74
CA TYR A 494 -3.17 -4.48 0.99
C TYR A 494 -3.86 -3.42 0.13
N LEU A 495 -4.37 -2.39 0.79
CA LEU A 495 -5.03 -1.26 0.17
C LEU A 495 -4.17 -0.02 0.38
N ASN A 496 -3.81 0.68 -0.69
CA ASN A 496 -3.20 2.00 -0.57
C ASN A 496 -4.18 3.04 -1.06
N TRP A 497 -4.59 3.94 -0.17
CA TRP A 497 -5.63 4.93 -0.41
C TRP A 497 -5.05 6.26 -0.86
N ASN A 498 -5.65 6.86 -1.88
CA ASN A 498 -5.29 8.18 -2.37
C ASN A 498 -5.44 9.22 -1.24
N PRO A 499 -4.35 9.85 -0.76
CA PRO A 499 -4.44 10.79 0.35
C PRO A 499 -5.26 12.04 -0.01
N GLY A 500 -5.46 12.30 -1.31
CA GLY A 500 -6.34 13.37 -1.80
C GLY A 500 -7.83 13.18 -1.47
N LEU A 501 -8.22 12.03 -0.90
CA LEU A 501 -9.54 11.82 -0.29
C LEU A 501 -9.78 12.69 0.95
N PHE A 502 -8.73 13.28 1.52
CA PHE A 502 -8.77 14.09 2.73
C PHE A 502 -8.40 15.55 2.45
N ALA A 503 -9.14 16.47 3.07
CA ALA A 503 -8.85 17.90 3.00
C ALA A 503 -7.69 18.34 3.91
N HIS A 504 -7.44 17.62 5.01
CA HIS A 504 -6.48 18.02 6.04
C HIS A 504 -5.53 16.87 6.40
N ARG A 505 -4.28 17.25 6.69
CA ARG A 505 -3.23 16.37 7.22
C ARG A 505 -2.50 17.06 8.37
N GLN A 506 -2.09 16.29 9.38
CA GLN A 506 -1.11 16.72 10.39
C GLN A 506 -0.09 15.62 10.65
N ASP A 507 1.18 16.00 10.68
CA ASP A 507 2.30 15.10 10.96
C ASP A 507 3.00 15.50 12.26
N LEU A 508 3.39 14.49 13.05
CA LEU A 508 4.24 14.61 14.23
C LEU A 508 5.33 13.56 14.19
N HIS A 509 6.59 13.98 14.35
CA HIS A 509 7.74 13.08 14.36
C HIS A 509 8.29 12.97 15.78
N PHE A 510 8.58 11.74 16.23
CA PHE A 510 9.04 11.52 17.60
C PHE A 510 10.04 10.36 17.69
N ALA A 511 10.91 10.43 18.69
CA ALA A 511 11.78 9.33 19.09
C ALA A 511 11.14 8.61 20.28
N TRP A 512 11.24 7.29 20.29
CA TRP A 512 10.82 6.42 21.38
C TRP A 512 12.01 5.58 21.81
N ASN A 513 12.56 5.93 22.96
CA ASN A 513 13.70 5.23 23.52
C ASN A 513 13.25 4.03 24.35
N LEU A 514 13.57 2.83 23.88
CA LEU A 514 13.28 1.55 24.53
C LEU A 514 14.52 0.94 25.23
N SER A 515 15.64 1.66 25.31
CA SER A 515 16.85 1.17 25.94
C SER A 515 16.79 1.18 27.48
N ALA A 516 17.54 0.26 28.09
CA ALA A 516 17.75 0.25 29.52
C ALA A 516 18.75 1.36 29.91
N SER A 517 18.26 2.48 30.43
CA SER A 517 19.01 3.41 31.28
C SER A 517 19.15 2.81 32.68
N GLU A 518 20.11 3.31 33.47
CA GLU A 518 20.26 2.96 34.90
C GLU A 518 18.94 3.15 35.71
N GLN A 519 18.02 3.99 35.22
CA GLN A 519 16.69 4.20 35.80
C GLN A 519 15.58 3.30 35.22
N SER A 520 15.83 2.59 34.11
CA SER A 520 14.83 1.78 33.37
C SER A 520 15.13 0.28 33.30
N TYR A 521 16.18 -0.24 33.93
CA TYR A 521 16.41 -1.69 34.11
C TYR A 521 15.22 -2.45 34.76
N HIS A 522 14.23 -1.73 35.30
CA HIS A 522 13.07 -2.29 35.97
C HIS A 522 11.72 -1.98 35.31
N LYS A 523 11.68 -1.41 34.10
CA LYS A 523 10.41 -1.15 33.41
C LYS A 523 9.98 -2.39 32.61
N PRO A 524 8.91 -3.09 33.02
CA PRO A 524 8.39 -4.20 32.24
C PRO A 524 7.96 -3.72 30.84
N ARG A 525 8.19 -4.57 29.85
CA ARG A 525 7.67 -4.44 28.47
C ARG A 525 6.77 -5.63 28.10
N ASN A 526 6.32 -6.37 29.12
CA ASN A 526 5.40 -7.49 28.97
C ASN A 526 3.97 -7.01 28.70
N ARG A 527 3.03 -7.95 28.48
CA ARG A 527 1.64 -7.66 28.13
C ARG A 527 0.85 -6.83 29.17
N PHE A 528 1.33 -6.75 30.40
CA PHE A 528 0.73 -5.98 31.49
C PHE A 528 1.51 -4.71 31.84
N ALA A 529 2.53 -4.37 31.05
CA ALA A 529 3.28 -3.13 31.21
C ALA A 529 2.35 -1.92 31.13
N SER A 530 2.61 -0.91 31.96
CA SER A 530 1.82 0.31 31.89
C SER A 530 2.15 1.14 30.65
N LEU A 531 1.17 1.93 30.23
CA LEU A 531 1.33 2.89 29.14
C LEU A 531 1.98 4.20 29.59
N THR A 532 2.40 4.33 30.86
CA THR A 532 2.89 5.60 31.41
C THR A 532 4.16 6.10 30.72
N SER A 533 5.03 5.18 30.31
CA SER A 533 6.27 5.45 29.58
C SER A 533 6.08 5.63 28.08
N HIS A 534 4.93 5.22 27.54
CA HIS A 534 4.67 5.28 26.11
C HIS A 534 4.48 6.74 25.67
N PRO A 535 4.89 7.10 24.43
CA PRO A 535 4.46 8.33 23.79
C PRO A 535 2.93 8.39 23.77
N GLN A 536 2.34 9.56 24.05
CA GLN A 536 0.88 9.71 24.02
C GLN A 536 0.54 11.09 23.49
N PHE A 537 -0.39 11.12 22.53
CA PHE A 537 -0.78 12.32 21.82
C PHE A 537 -2.27 12.56 21.97
N ALA A 538 -2.70 13.82 21.93
CA ALA A 538 -4.10 14.20 21.93
C ALA A 538 -4.49 14.76 20.55
N ILE A 539 -5.62 14.29 20.04
CA ILE A 539 -6.24 14.78 18.81
C ILE A 539 -7.59 15.38 19.12
N THR A 540 -7.94 16.52 18.53
CA THR A 540 -9.27 17.15 18.73
C THR A 540 -9.81 17.67 17.41
N PRO A 541 -10.81 17.00 16.83
CA PRO A 541 -11.44 17.42 15.57
C PRO A 541 -12.29 18.68 15.77
N THR A 542 -12.31 19.56 14.77
CA THR A 542 -13.19 20.76 14.77
C THR A 542 -14.63 20.45 14.37
N LYS A 543 -14.85 19.34 13.66
CA LYS A 543 -16.16 18.83 13.25
C LYS A 543 -16.20 17.32 13.45
N SER A 544 -17.39 16.78 13.63
CA SER A 544 -17.58 15.34 13.72
C SER A 544 -17.32 14.65 12.39
N GLY A 545 -16.79 13.43 12.43
CA GLY A 545 -16.55 12.61 11.24
C GLY A 545 -15.34 11.69 11.41
N ALA A 546 -14.97 11.03 10.30
CA ALA A 546 -13.89 10.06 10.30
C ALA A 546 -12.51 10.72 10.40
N VAL A 547 -11.65 10.11 11.21
CA VAL A 547 -10.23 10.47 11.36
C VAL A 547 -9.38 9.23 11.17
N TRP A 548 -8.47 9.29 10.21
CA TRP A 548 -7.52 8.23 9.92
C TRP A 548 -6.17 8.60 10.50
N ILE A 549 -5.56 7.66 11.22
CA ILE A 549 -4.32 7.88 11.94
C ILE A 549 -3.35 6.82 11.45
N LEU A 550 -2.20 7.22 10.94
CA LEU A 550 -1.17 6.35 10.42
C LEU A 550 0.08 6.48 11.28
N LEU A 551 0.44 5.42 11.99
CA LEU A 551 1.73 5.32 12.67
C LEU A 551 2.71 4.64 11.72
N TRP A 552 3.89 5.21 11.57
CA TRP A 552 4.93 4.60 10.75
C TRP A 552 6.32 4.73 11.36
N ARG A 553 6.97 3.58 11.53
CA ARG A 553 8.33 3.39 12.04
C ARG A 553 9.32 3.81 10.96
N HIS A 554 10.37 4.52 11.34
CA HIS A 554 11.45 4.88 10.44
C HIS A 554 12.41 3.71 10.31
N PHE A 555 12.84 3.43 9.07
CA PHE A 555 13.93 2.51 8.79
C PHE A 555 15.22 3.02 9.43
N LYS A 556 15.99 2.09 10.00
CA LYS A 556 17.27 2.33 10.65
C LYS A 556 18.24 1.23 10.22
N ASN A 557 19.51 1.59 10.01
CA ASN A 557 20.56 0.62 9.78
C ASN A 557 20.80 -0.20 11.05
N THR A 558 21.01 -1.50 10.92
CA THR A 558 21.41 -2.38 12.03
C THR A 558 22.76 -1.92 12.62
N VAL A 559 23.68 -1.47 11.77
CA VAL A 559 24.99 -0.92 12.17
C VAL A 559 24.86 0.58 12.45
N GLN A 560 25.14 0.99 13.69
CA GLN A 560 25.07 2.39 14.12
C GLN A 560 26.26 3.21 13.60
N MET A 561 26.13 4.54 13.58
CA MET A 561 27.16 5.45 13.01
C MET A 561 28.50 5.42 13.77
N ASP A 562 28.53 4.85 14.97
CA ASP A 562 29.67 4.68 15.87
C ASP A 562 30.15 3.23 15.98
N ALA A 563 29.66 2.34 15.10
CA ALA A 563 30.04 0.93 15.10
C ALA A 563 31.54 0.71 14.82
N ASN A 564 32.10 -0.32 15.47
CA ASN A 564 33.51 -0.68 15.31
C ASN A 564 33.77 -1.53 14.06
N GLU A 565 35.05 -1.78 13.73
CA GLU A 565 35.44 -2.52 12.52
C GLU A 565 34.89 -3.96 12.48
N GLU A 566 34.69 -4.63 13.62
CA GLU A 566 34.11 -5.98 13.68
C GLU A 566 32.59 -5.98 13.48
N GLU A 567 31.88 -4.96 14.00
CA GLU A 567 30.43 -4.77 13.82
C GLU A 567 30.07 -4.38 12.38
N ILE A 568 30.95 -3.60 11.72
CA ILE A 568 30.82 -3.25 10.29
C ILE A 568 31.14 -4.46 9.40
N ALA A 569 32.15 -5.27 9.76
CA ALA A 569 32.53 -6.46 8.99
C ALA A 569 31.54 -7.63 9.14
N SER A 570 30.74 -7.64 10.21
CA SER A 570 29.73 -8.68 10.48
C SER A 570 28.30 -8.27 10.10
N GLY A 571 28.02 -6.98 9.92
CA GLY A 571 26.69 -6.46 9.58
C GLY A 571 26.58 -6.07 8.11
N GLY A 572 25.71 -6.77 7.36
CA GLY A 572 25.25 -6.30 6.06
C GLY A 572 24.49 -4.96 6.17
N ALA A 573 24.13 -4.37 5.02
CA ALA A 573 23.23 -3.22 4.94
C ALA A 573 21.79 -3.60 5.31
N ASP A 574 21.59 -4.24 6.45
CA ASP A 574 20.28 -4.71 6.90
C ASP A 574 19.51 -3.58 7.59
N ILE A 575 18.24 -3.47 7.22
CA ILE A 575 17.27 -2.58 7.85
C ILE A 575 16.55 -3.38 8.93
N ASP A 576 16.70 -2.96 10.19
CA ASP A 576 15.99 -3.60 11.29
C ASP A 576 14.48 -3.31 11.22
N LEU A 577 13.72 -4.37 10.98
CA LEU A 577 12.25 -4.41 11.05
C LEU A 577 11.75 -5.41 12.09
N SER A 578 12.61 -5.87 13.01
CA SER A 578 12.21 -6.81 14.05
C SER A 578 11.21 -6.20 15.04
N GLY A 579 10.35 -7.07 15.57
CA GLY A 579 9.28 -6.71 16.48
C GLY A 579 8.05 -6.13 15.75
N HIS A 580 7.03 -5.82 16.54
CA HIS A 580 5.72 -5.43 16.05
C HIS A 580 5.29 -4.09 16.63
N ILE A 581 4.51 -3.35 15.86
CA ILE A 581 3.92 -2.08 16.27
C ILE A 581 2.40 -2.15 16.19
N SER A 582 1.75 -1.40 17.06
CA SER A 582 0.31 -1.16 17.05
C SER A 582 0.06 0.23 17.64
N PHE A 583 -1.19 0.63 17.77
CA PHE A 583 -1.58 1.75 18.60
C PHE A 583 -3.06 1.66 18.97
N ALA A 584 -3.41 2.35 20.05
CA ALA A 584 -4.77 2.40 20.56
C ALA A 584 -5.25 3.85 20.73
N ALA A 585 -6.54 4.06 20.52
CA ALA A 585 -7.22 5.31 20.77
C ALA A 585 -8.11 5.21 22.01
N PHE A 586 -8.18 6.31 22.78
CA PHE A 586 -8.92 6.39 24.02
C PHE A 586 -9.75 7.68 24.07
N LYS A 587 -10.98 7.60 24.58
CA LYS A 587 -11.81 8.78 24.89
C LYS A 587 -11.50 9.32 26.29
N SER A 588 -10.25 9.72 26.54
CA SER A 588 -9.76 10.16 27.86
C SER A 588 -9.65 11.69 28.01
N GLN A 589 -10.33 12.46 27.16
CA GLN A 589 -10.28 13.93 27.14
C GLN A 589 -8.85 14.45 26.92
N GLY A 590 -8.08 13.79 26.05
CA GLY A 590 -6.70 14.18 25.71
C GLY A 590 -5.71 13.97 26.86
N ARG A 591 -6.12 13.31 27.94
CA ARG A 591 -5.25 13.00 29.09
C ARG A 591 -4.51 11.69 28.89
N ARG A 592 -3.31 11.62 29.46
CA ARG A 592 -2.51 10.40 29.47
C ARG A 592 -3.26 9.26 30.16
N VAL A 593 -3.21 8.09 29.54
CA VAL A 593 -3.73 6.82 30.07
C VAL A 593 -2.57 6.00 30.65
N MET A 594 -2.88 5.15 31.63
CA MET A 594 -1.86 4.36 32.33
C MET A 594 -1.96 2.86 32.01
N LEU A 595 -3.13 2.38 31.62
CA LEU A 595 -3.38 0.97 31.34
C LEU A 595 -3.87 0.83 29.89
N ALA A 596 -3.51 -0.28 29.26
CA ALA A 596 -3.93 -0.64 27.89
C ALA A 596 -5.35 -1.24 27.85
N GLU A 597 -6.25 -0.70 28.67
CA GLU A 597 -7.64 -1.15 28.80
C GLU A 597 -8.60 -0.02 28.46
N ARG A 598 -9.85 -0.37 28.07
CA ARG A 598 -10.91 0.60 27.75
C ARG A 598 -10.55 1.56 26.62
N TYR A 599 -9.74 1.08 25.67
CA TYR A 599 -9.57 1.74 24.39
C TYR A 599 -10.91 1.74 23.64
N ILE A 600 -11.12 2.73 22.79
CA ILE A 600 -12.26 2.76 21.87
C ILE A 600 -11.95 2.03 20.56
N GLU A 601 -10.67 1.98 20.20
CA GLU A 601 -10.18 1.30 19.00
C GLU A 601 -8.70 0.91 19.24
N LYS A 602 -8.28 -0.27 18.79
CA LYS A 602 -6.90 -0.74 18.89
C LYS A 602 -6.54 -1.51 17.62
N GLY A 603 -5.38 -1.19 17.03
CA GLY A 603 -4.88 -1.90 15.86
C GLY A 603 -4.31 -3.29 16.22
N TRP A 604 -4.25 -4.16 15.23
CA TRP A 604 -3.47 -5.39 15.31
C TRP A 604 -1.98 -5.06 15.43
N PHE A 605 -1.23 -5.92 16.12
CA PHE A 605 0.23 -5.85 16.09
C PHE A 605 0.71 -6.34 14.73
N VAL A 606 1.49 -5.52 14.05
CA VAL A 606 2.05 -5.82 12.72
C VAL A 606 3.56 -5.61 12.74
N ASP A 607 4.27 -6.45 12.00
CA ASP A 607 5.70 -6.33 11.72
C ASP A 607 5.99 -5.29 10.62
N SER A 608 4.96 -4.91 9.86
CA SER A 608 5.07 -3.87 8.86
C SER A 608 5.38 -2.51 9.49
N PRO A 609 6.21 -1.68 8.82
CA PRO A 609 6.61 -0.38 9.34
C PRO A 609 5.49 0.66 9.31
N GLN A 610 4.29 0.31 8.86
CA GLN A 610 3.11 1.18 8.83
C GLN A 610 1.89 0.45 9.41
N THR A 611 1.14 1.11 10.28
CA THR A 611 -0.16 0.62 10.76
C THR A 611 -1.17 1.75 10.79
N LEU A 612 -2.40 1.46 10.38
CA LEU A 612 -3.50 2.41 10.23
C LEU A 612 -4.63 2.08 11.20
N LEU A 613 -5.12 3.10 11.89
CA LEU A 613 -6.30 3.03 12.76
C LEU A 613 -7.30 4.06 12.24
N LYS A 614 -8.56 3.65 12.14
CA LYS A 614 -9.63 4.48 11.63
C LYS A 614 -10.66 4.70 12.72
N LEU A 615 -10.84 5.95 13.11
CA LEU A 615 -11.92 6.35 14.00
C LEU A 615 -13.05 6.86 13.11
N GLU A 616 -14.07 6.04 12.89
CA GLU A 616 -15.14 6.33 11.92
C GLU A 616 -16.05 7.51 12.37
N GLU A 617 -16.24 7.67 13.68
CA GLU A 617 -17.17 8.64 14.26
C GLU A 617 -16.54 9.45 15.40
N CYS A 618 -15.57 10.32 15.09
CA CYS A 618 -15.11 11.29 16.08
C CYS A 618 -16.13 12.42 16.28
N GLU A 619 -16.26 12.92 17.50
CA GLU A 619 -17.12 14.05 17.88
C GLU A 619 -16.35 15.38 17.81
N ALA A 620 -17.01 16.42 17.30
CA ALA A 620 -16.47 17.77 17.28
C ALA A 620 -16.10 18.26 18.69
N GLY A 621 -14.89 18.81 18.83
CA GLY A 621 -14.40 19.41 20.09
C GLY A 621 -14.04 18.40 21.18
N VAL A 622 -14.22 17.10 20.96
CA VAL A 622 -13.88 16.05 21.94
C VAL A 622 -12.42 15.62 21.74
N PRO A 623 -11.55 15.70 22.76
CA PRO A 623 -10.17 15.23 22.63
C PRO A 623 -10.04 13.71 22.86
N TYR A 624 -9.38 13.06 21.92
CA TYR A 624 -9.03 11.63 21.95
C TYR A 624 -7.52 11.47 22.21
N THR A 625 -7.14 10.49 23.02
CA THR A 625 -5.74 10.18 23.29
C THR A 625 -5.30 8.99 22.44
N ILE A 626 -4.20 9.15 21.71
CA ILE A 626 -3.61 8.17 20.80
C ILE A 626 -2.29 7.69 21.41
N VAL A 627 -2.14 6.37 21.54
CA VAL A 627 -0.98 5.75 22.19
C VAL A 627 -0.38 4.70 21.26
N PRO A 628 0.79 4.96 20.66
CA PRO A 628 1.63 3.94 20.05
C PRO A 628 1.90 2.80 21.03
N LEU A 629 1.86 1.57 20.52
CA LEU A 629 2.13 0.34 21.24
C LEU A 629 3.24 -0.41 20.50
N GLU A 630 3.99 -1.22 21.25
CA GLU A 630 5.07 -2.03 20.72
C GLU A 630 5.04 -3.42 21.35
N GLN A 631 5.55 -4.39 20.61
CA GLN A 631 5.80 -5.74 21.10
C GLN A 631 7.09 -6.25 20.47
N ASP A 632 8.04 -6.69 21.31
CA ASP A 632 9.31 -7.29 20.87
C ASP A 632 10.21 -6.37 20.01
N LEU A 633 10.01 -5.05 20.05
CA LEU A 633 10.96 -4.13 19.42
C LEU A 633 12.33 -4.21 20.12
N LEU A 634 13.41 -4.09 19.36
CA LEU A 634 14.76 -4.03 19.94
C LEU A 634 14.83 -2.93 21.01
N PRO A 635 15.52 -3.16 22.15
CA PRO A 635 15.65 -2.20 23.25
C PRO A 635 16.62 -1.06 22.89
N THR A 636 16.32 -0.31 21.84
CA THR A 636 17.09 0.84 21.35
C THR A 636 16.18 2.04 21.13
N GLU A 637 16.75 3.17 20.73
CA GLU A 637 15.94 4.28 20.25
C GLU A 637 15.41 4.00 18.84
N HIS A 638 14.07 4.04 18.74
CA HIS A 638 13.32 4.00 17.50
C HIS A 638 12.77 5.38 17.18
N THR A 639 12.58 5.68 15.90
CA THR A 639 11.96 6.94 15.47
C THR A 639 10.73 6.66 14.63
N PHE A 640 9.73 7.52 14.78
CA PHE A 640 8.39 7.31 14.24
C PHE A 640 7.83 8.61 13.67
N THR A 641 6.77 8.45 12.88
CA THR A 641 5.88 9.53 12.51
C THR A 641 4.44 9.11 12.72
N LEU A 642 3.64 10.04 13.23
CA LEU A 642 2.20 9.93 13.35
C LEU A 642 1.59 10.90 12.34
N SER A 643 0.88 10.38 11.34
CA SER A 643 0.21 11.18 10.31
C SER A 643 -1.30 11.05 10.47
N ILE A 644 -2.01 12.16 10.54
CA ILE A 644 -3.46 12.18 10.75
C ILE A 644 -4.12 12.78 9.51
N PHE A 645 -5.08 12.05 8.94
CA PHE A 645 -5.85 12.45 7.77
C PHE A 645 -7.33 12.61 8.15
N SER A 646 -7.95 13.70 7.69
CA SER A 646 -9.35 14.01 8.00
C SER A 646 -9.95 15.03 7.04
N ASN A 647 -11.28 15.06 6.95
CA ASN A 647 -12.02 16.07 6.17
C ASN A 647 -12.44 17.29 7.01
N ALA A 648 -12.04 17.32 8.28
CA ALA A 648 -12.17 18.47 9.16
C ALA A 648 -10.79 18.87 9.70
N ALA A 649 -10.55 20.16 9.93
CA ALA A 649 -9.33 20.55 10.65
C ALA A 649 -9.33 19.93 12.05
N LEU A 650 -8.15 19.66 12.60
CA LEU A 650 -7.98 19.13 13.96
C LEU A 650 -6.72 19.70 14.60
N THR A 651 -6.60 19.56 15.91
CA THR A 651 -5.36 19.87 16.65
C THR A 651 -4.68 18.57 17.07
N LEU A 652 -3.37 18.50 16.90
CA LEU A 652 -2.49 17.44 17.39
C LEU A 652 -1.50 18.00 18.41
N THR A 653 -1.53 17.49 19.63
CA THR A 653 -0.62 17.88 20.72
C THR A 653 -0.13 16.66 21.49
N ASP A 654 0.83 16.86 22.39
CA ASP A 654 1.13 15.86 23.42
C ASP A 654 -0.09 15.70 24.36
N ALA A 655 -0.34 14.47 24.83
CA ALA A 655 -1.40 14.21 25.80
C ALA A 655 -1.06 14.81 27.17
N THR A 656 -2.03 15.45 27.83
CA THR A 656 -1.81 16.14 29.10
C THR A 656 -1.73 15.15 30.26
N ALA A 657 -0.89 15.43 31.26
CA ALA A 657 -0.81 14.59 32.45
C ALA A 657 -2.17 14.50 33.17
N LYS A 658 -2.59 13.28 33.53
CA LYS A 658 -3.84 13.05 34.28
C LYS A 658 -3.75 13.54 35.72
N TYR A 659 -2.57 13.46 36.32
CA TYR A 659 -2.26 13.90 37.68
C TYR A 659 -1.10 14.89 37.64
N GLN A 660 -1.13 15.90 38.51
CA GLN A 660 -0.12 16.95 38.57
C GLN A 660 1.22 16.47 39.12
N TYR A 661 1.20 15.45 39.98
CA TYR A 661 2.37 14.88 40.63
C TYR A 661 2.44 13.39 40.34
N ALA A 662 3.63 12.91 40.01
CA ALA A 662 3.92 11.49 39.82
C ALA A 662 5.23 11.15 40.52
N ARG A 663 5.26 10.01 41.21
CA ARG A 663 6.48 9.48 41.85
C ARG A 663 6.50 7.97 41.66
N THR A 664 7.59 7.46 41.11
CA THR A 664 7.85 6.03 40.95
C THR A 664 8.85 5.59 42.00
N LEU A 665 8.58 4.45 42.64
CA LEU A 665 9.48 3.80 43.59
C LEU A 665 9.71 2.37 43.09
N CYS A 666 10.98 1.95 43.05
CA CYS A 666 11.36 0.59 42.67
C CYS A 666 11.70 -0.22 43.91
N SER A 667 11.29 -1.48 43.94
CA SER A 667 11.68 -2.47 44.94
C SER A 667 11.58 -3.87 44.33
N ALA A 668 12.16 -4.86 45.00
CA ALA A 668 12.10 -6.25 44.58
C ALA A 668 11.69 -7.17 45.74
N TRP A 669 11.00 -8.26 45.39
CA TRP A 669 10.88 -9.44 46.25
C TRP A 669 12.10 -10.32 46.03
N THR A 670 12.98 -10.38 47.02
CA THR A 670 14.12 -11.28 47.07
C THR A 670 13.81 -12.40 48.06
N LYS A 671 14.76 -13.34 48.23
CA LYS A 671 14.66 -14.36 49.29
C LYS A 671 14.41 -13.75 50.68
N ASP A 672 14.95 -12.56 50.95
CA ASP A 672 14.86 -11.89 52.25
C ASP A 672 13.62 -10.98 52.39
N THR A 673 13.09 -10.47 51.29
CA THR A 673 11.95 -9.54 51.28
C THR A 673 10.63 -10.19 50.83
N ALA A 674 10.63 -11.49 50.51
CA ALA A 674 9.42 -12.28 50.20
C ALA A 674 8.68 -12.75 51.46
N GLY A 675 8.06 -11.80 52.17
CA GLY A 675 7.35 -12.05 53.42
C GLY A 675 6.07 -12.90 53.32
N GLY A 676 5.58 -13.17 52.12
CA GLY A 676 4.36 -13.96 51.88
C GLY A 676 3.06 -13.18 52.07
N ASN A 677 1.93 -13.89 52.20
CA ASN A 677 0.60 -13.28 52.32
C ASN A 677 0.32 -12.71 53.73
N ALA A 678 -0.83 -12.04 53.91
CA ALA A 678 -1.18 -11.33 55.15
C ALA A 678 -1.27 -12.20 56.42
N HIS A 679 -1.32 -13.53 56.30
CA HIS A 679 -1.30 -14.48 57.42
C HIS A 679 0.12 -14.96 57.78
N SER A 680 1.12 -14.62 56.96
CA SER A 680 2.51 -15.02 57.19
C SER A 680 3.10 -14.24 58.37
N PRO A 681 3.84 -14.90 59.29
CA PRO A 681 4.59 -14.21 60.35
C PRO A 681 5.70 -13.31 59.77
N PHE A 682 6.11 -13.56 58.53
CA PHE A 682 7.11 -12.77 57.82
C PHE A 682 6.49 -11.64 56.99
N TYR A 683 5.18 -11.38 57.07
CA TYR A 683 4.50 -10.38 56.23
C TYR A 683 5.18 -9.00 56.27
N SER A 684 5.73 -8.61 57.43
CA SER A 684 6.46 -7.35 57.57
C SER A 684 7.73 -7.25 56.73
N THR A 685 8.29 -8.33 56.19
CA THR A 685 9.48 -8.25 55.34
C THR A 685 9.16 -7.90 53.88
N ASN A 686 7.88 -8.00 53.47
CA ASN A 686 7.44 -7.52 52.17
C ASN A 686 7.81 -6.03 51.95
N PRO A 687 8.04 -5.61 50.70
CA PRO A 687 8.17 -4.20 50.35
C PRO A 687 6.96 -3.40 50.86
N GLN A 688 7.25 -2.34 51.62
CA GLN A 688 6.25 -1.43 52.16
C GLN A 688 6.73 0.00 51.96
N PHE A 689 5.81 0.88 51.61
CA PHE A 689 6.08 2.28 51.36
C PHE A 689 5.11 3.15 52.17
N SER A 690 5.56 4.32 52.60
CA SER A 690 4.68 5.31 53.23
C SER A 690 4.37 6.44 52.25
N ILE A 691 3.12 6.89 52.25
CA ILE A 691 2.69 8.08 51.54
C ILE A 691 2.06 9.05 52.54
N ALA A 692 2.52 10.30 52.52
CA ALA A 692 1.97 11.37 53.32
C ALA A 692 1.35 12.41 52.39
N VAL A 693 0.09 12.75 52.63
CA VAL A 693 -0.71 13.59 51.74
C VAL A 693 -1.13 14.83 52.55
N PRO A 694 -0.49 15.99 52.35
CA PRO A 694 -0.66 17.14 53.22
C PRO A 694 -2.02 17.83 53.07
N ARG A 695 -2.74 17.57 51.97
CA ARG A 695 -4.07 18.12 51.67
C ARG A 695 -4.89 17.05 50.95
N ALA A 696 -6.20 17.03 51.15
CA ALA A 696 -7.08 16.10 50.47
C ALA A 696 -6.90 16.18 48.95
N MET A 697 -6.62 15.05 48.30
CA MET A 697 -6.43 14.94 46.85
C MET A 697 -6.75 13.52 46.37
N SER A 698 -7.00 13.37 45.06
CA SER A 698 -7.14 12.06 44.44
C SER A 698 -5.77 11.42 44.22
N ILE A 699 -5.65 10.13 44.56
CA ILE A 699 -4.43 9.35 44.42
C ILE A 699 -4.74 8.16 43.50
N SER A 700 -3.83 7.89 42.58
CA SER A 700 -3.82 6.63 41.83
C SER A 700 -2.55 5.89 42.20
N LEU A 701 -2.70 4.62 42.58
CA LEU A 701 -1.59 3.72 42.81
C LEU A 701 -1.53 2.76 41.62
N LEU A 702 -0.36 2.61 41.04
CA LEU A 702 -0.09 1.69 39.94
C LEU A 702 1.07 0.81 40.38
N LEU A 703 0.86 -0.50 40.35
CA LEU A 703 1.88 -1.50 40.62
C LEU A 703 2.26 -2.15 39.30
N GLU A 704 3.54 -2.15 38.97
CA GLU A 704 4.09 -2.79 37.78
C GLU A 704 5.03 -3.92 38.23
N ALA A 705 4.75 -5.14 37.79
CA ALA A 705 5.62 -6.29 38.03
C ALA A 705 6.48 -6.57 36.80
N ALA A 706 7.78 -6.81 37.02
CA ALA A 706 8.70 -7.20 35.95
C ALA A 706 8.34 -8.57 35.33
N ASN A 707 7.77 -9.47 36.13
CA ASN A 707 7.33 -10.80 35.73
C ASN A 707 5.80 -10.84 35.73
N ASP A 708 5.20 -11.19 34.58
CA ASP A 708 3.77 -11.28 34.34
C ASP A 708 3.13 -12.59 34.81
N GLU A 709 3.93 -13.55 35.29
CA GLU A 709 3.47 -14.79 35.93
C GLU A 709 3.17 -14.60 37.43
N LEU A 710 3.59 -13.47 38.01
CA LEU A 710 3.41 -13.21 39.44
C LEU A 710 2.12 -12.44 39.71
N ASN A 711 1.22 -13.06 40.48
CA ASN A 711 0.03 -12.38 41.00
C ASN A 711 0.43 -11.44 42.14
N VAL A 712 0.53 -10.15 41.84
CA VAL A 712 0.84 -9.09 42.80
C VAL A 712 -0.34 -8.13 42.94
N HIS A 713 -0.58 -7.64 44.15
CA HIS A 713 -1.60 -6.64 44.41
C HIS A 713 -1.06 -5.59 45.39
N VAL A 714 -1.65 -4.40 45.37
CA VAL A 714 -1.29 -3.29 46.26
C VAL A 714 -2.43 -3.02 47.24
N LYS A 715 -2.08 -2.92 48.53
CA LYS A 715 -3.00 -2.49 49.59
C LYS A 715 -2.55 -1.15 50.16
N LEU A 716 -3.48 -0.20 50.22
CA LEU A 716 -3.30 1.04 50.97
C LEU A 716 -3.92 0.86 52.35
N VAL A 717 -3.18 1.22 53.39
CA VAL A 717 -3.49 0.88 54.78
C VAL A 717 -3.16 2.06 55.68
N HIS A 718 -4.00 2.33 56.68
CA HIS A 718 -3.72 3.35 57.70
C HIS A 718 -2.77 2.80 58.76
N SER A 719 -1.53 3.29 58.78
CA SER A 719 -0.52 2.91 59.80
C SER A 719 0.25 4.08 60.42
N ASN A 720 -0.14 5.33 60.15
CA ASN A 720 0.60 6.54 60.57
C ASN A 720 2.07 6.53 60.12
N GLY A 721 2.37 5.90 58.98
CA GLY A 721 3.72 5.78 58.44
C GLY A 721 4.57 4.68 59.09
N LEU A 722 4.02 3.92 60.05
CA LEU A 722 4.72 2.80 60.68
C LEU A 722 4.65 1.54 59.81
N ARG A 723 5.65 0.65 60.01
CA ARG A 723 5.72 -0.64 59.33
C ARG A 723 4.60 -1.57 59.82
N ILE A 724 4.00 -2.31 58.90
CA ILE A 724 2.85 -3.17 59.17
C ILE A 724 3.33 -4.62 59.33
N HIS A 725 2.99 -5.22 60.47
CA HIS A 725 3.33 -6.62 60.77
C HIS A 725 2.19 -7.60 60.52
N ALA A 726 0.95 -7.12 60.56
CA ALA A 726 -0.25 -7.90 60.24
C ALA A 726 -1.32 -6.95 59.69
N ILE A 727 -2.12 -7.41 58.72
CA ILE A 727 -3.21 -6.63 58.14
C ILE A 727 -4.54 -7.05 58.76
N ARG A 728 -5.34 -6.07 59.17
CA ARG A 728 -6.75 -6.27 59.57
C ARG A 728 -7.65 -5.55 58.57
N SER A 729 -8.83 -6.11 58.30
CA SER A 729 -9.74 -5.55 57.28
C SER A 729 -10.15 -4.09 57.53
N ARG A 730 -10.21 -3.67 58.80
CA ARG A 730 -10.53 -2.28 59.17
C ARG A 730 -9.44 -1.25 58.87
N ASP A 731 -8.19 -1.70 58.72
CA ASP A 731 -7.04 -0.84 58.49
C ASP A 731 -6.82 -0.59 56.98
N ILE A 732 -7.49 -1.37 56.12
CA ILE A 732 -7.41 -1.29 54.67
C ILE A 732 -8.27 -0.13 54.17
N VAL A 733 -7.61 0.83 53.51
CA VAL A 733 -8.24 1.97 52.82
C VAL A 733 -8.63 1.59 51.40
N PHE A 734 -7.72 0.92 50.71
CA PHE A 734 -7.89 0.47 49.34
C PHE A 734 -7.16 -0.85 49.14
N ASP A 735 -7.72 -1.69 48.30
CA ASP A 735 -7.17 -2.97 47.90
C ASP A 735 -7.36 -3.04 46.39
N SER A 736 -6.28 -3.22 45.63
CA SER A 736 -6.41 -3.31 44.17
C SER A 736 -7.32 -4.48 43.77
N ARG A 737 -7.36 -5.55 44.59
CA ARG A 737 -7.98 -6.85 44.29
C ARG A 737 -7.51 -7.40 42.92
N ASP A 738 -7.84 -8.64 42.61
CA ASP A 738 -7.58 -9.21 41.28
C ASP A 738 -8.59 -8.65 40.27
#